data_AF-A0A0F0KGY9-F1
#
_entry.id   AF-A0A0F0KGY9-F1
#
_cell.length_a   1.000
_cell.length_b   1.000
_cell.length_c   1.000
_cell.angle_alpha   90.00
_cell.angle_beta   90.00
_cell.angle_gamma   90.00
#
_symmetry.space_group_name_H-M   'P 1'
#
loop_
_entity.id
_entity.type
_entity.pdbx_description
1 polymer ?
#
loop_
_entity_poly.entity_id
_entity_poly.type
_entity_poly.pdbx_seq_one_letter_code
_entity_poly.pdbx_strand_id
1 'polypeptide(L)'
;MEPVDTIVLPAAPTPPARGALPLIAAIVPVVSGAVLFAVTGSPLTLCFAALGPVMILGSFLDGVRQRRRALRAARGEEAQSWERVEETVARRETEERGRRVRMAPDLAGCLEEPPTRAVALAPGIEVSVGRGDGPSPLRFSGTGERAEDFRAQHRNVSGVPVTAPLAEGLCVRGPAPVAAAVARALLLQLCLRHAAGAIRLEGDGVAWLGMDDLAGHGGLPAVAAGVHVGRRRTASSGPRICVVAPGDPPPAGYHAVLDVADPGLACLRIAEGARVCAAEGVSREQAEVIVRDLVRERGAAAGIPGAVALREVLASADGHGDAGGTPGGPHGLPAVLGRDADAAVVVDLVADGPHALVTGVTGAGKSELLVSWVAALAAAHPVERVSFVLADFKGGAAFEPLRSLPHVAAIITDLDADGAARGVRSLRAELRRREALLAASGVRSIAEARGDLGRLVIVVDEFAALLQEHPDLAAVFTDIAARGRALGMHLVLGTQRATGVIRDALAANCPLRIALRVTDAADSRVMIGTDQAAGLPGDLAGRGLACIRRAQDTAPAAFRVARTGPEEIAEIAVRWPGALRARSPWLPALPTRLRRADLPGCPAGELVIGLADEPDRQRQEPRTLRIGHDRGLTVFGGPGSGKSTALRNAVEQVTDSLLLPGDPERAWALLDELSDGRRPLPALLAVDDLDRHLAAFPHEYAAAWAEKLQRVLRIAAECGGTVLLSASRCSAQVSSAADLLPARMLLRAASRTEHLTAGGDPRTYDPGRTPGRGVLDGVEVQVAVPDRADADGRAHADDAPVWQPRAPLVGLVSTTPARTADALSRCFGRGVVQLLTEGAPVIVTDGTRASDDLALIVGDADAWQRQYALWQRVMRTGEAVVLAEAGRELRTLAGVRELPPYALTHAGRAWTVNADGRPSRVILPAPRDDVSPAARPAV
;
A
#
# COMPACT_ATOMS: atom_id res chain seq x y z
N MET A 1 33.37 30.72 3.16
CA MET A 1 34.14 31.38 4.23
C MET A 1 33.12 31.90 5.22
N GLU A 2 32.87 31.19 6.32
CA GLU A 2 31.93 31.66 7.35
C GLU A 2 32.40 33.01 7.90
N PRO A 3 31.49 33.91 8.31
CA PRO A 3 31.87 35.19 8.91
C PRO A 3 32.67 34.93 10.19
N VAL A 4 33.90 35.43 10.24
CA VAL A 4 34.77 35.31 11.42
C VAL A 4 34.24 36.25 12.50
N ASP A 5 33.42 35.71 13.40
CA ASP A 5 32.88 36.44 14.55
C ASP A 5 34.01 36.96 15.45
N THR A 6 34.14 38.28 15.51
CA THR A 6 35.18 38.97 16.28
C THR A 6 34.80 39.05 17.76
N ILE A 7 35.68 38.58 18.65
CA ILE A 7 35.47 38.60 20.10
C ILE A 7 35.77 40.01 20.62
N VAL A 8 34.79 40.64 21.26
CA VAL A 8 34.94 41.99 21.83
C VAL A 8 35.60 41.88 23.21
N LEU A 9 36.76 42.53 23.37
CA LEU A 9 37.49 42.61 24.62
C LEU A 9 36.90 43.70 25.52
N PRO A 10 36.81 43.47 26.86
CA PRO A 10 36.21 44.44 27.77
C PRO A 10 37.01 45.75 27.82
N ALA A 11 36.30 46.88 27.87
CA ALA A 11 36.90 48.20 28.06
C ALA A 11 37.18 48.49 29.54
N ALA A 12 38.16 49.35 29.83
CA ALA A 12 38.47 49.77 31.20
C ALA A 12 37.28 50.49 31.85
N PRO A 13 36.92 50.19 33.12
CA PRO A 13 35.77 50.79 33.77
C PRO A 13 35.96 52.30 33.99
N THR A 14 34.90 53.07 33.71
CA THR A 14 34.89 54.52 33.95
C THR A 14 34.74 54.82 35.45
N PRO A 15 35.53 55.74 36.02
CA PRO A 15 35.45 56.04 37.45
C PRO A 15 34.10 56.68 37.80
N PRO A 16 33.46 56.28 38.92
CA PRO A 16 32.15 56.81 39.29
C PRO A 16 32.20 58.31 39.57
N ALA A 17 31.22 59.05 39.06
CA ALA A 17 31.08 60.50 39.27
C ALA A 17 30.90 60.85 40.76
N ARG A 18 31.42 62.01 41.18
CA ARG A 18 31.32 62.48 42.58
C ARG A 18 29.89 62.93 42.88
N GLY A 19 29.22 62.29 43.84
CA GLY A 19 27.88 62.69 44.30
C GLY A 19 27.92 64.03 45.04
N ALA A 20 26.93 64.90 44.80
CA ALA A 20 26.80 66.19 45.49
C ALA A 20 26.26 66.01 46.92
N LEU A 21 26.80 66.76 47.89
CA LEU A 21 26.32 66.74 49.27
C LEU A 21 24.96 67.48 49.35
N PRO A 22 23.92 66.92 49.98
CA PRO A 22 22.59 67.53 50.05
C PRO A 22 22.54 68.63 51.11
N LEU A 23 23.21 69.75 50.86
CA LEU A 23 23.35 70.88 51.80
C LEU A 23 22.00 71.44 52.25
N ILE A 24 21.01 71.48 51.36
CA ILE A 24 19.67 72.01 51.67
C ILE A 24 18.99 71.17 52.77
N ALA A 25 19.08 69.83 52.68
CA ALA A 25 18.46 68.92 53.65
C ALA A 25 19.08 69.03 55.05
N ALA A 26 20.34 69.46 55.15
CA ALA A 26 21.03 69.65 56.43
C ALA A 26 20.78 71.02 57.07
N ILE A 27 20.47 72.04 56.28
CA ILE A 27 20.21 73.41 56.77
C ILE A 27 18.81 73.50 57.39
N VAL A 28 17.82 72.79 56.85
CA VAL A 28 16.42 72.87 57.30
C VAL A 28 16.26 72.56 58.81
N PRO A 29 16.78 71.46 59.38
CA PRO A 29 16.65 71.17 60.81
C PRO A 29 17.37 72.19 61.71
N VAL A 30 18.50 72.73 61.24
CA VAL A 30 19.27 73.76 61.95
C VAL A 30 18.47 75.05 62.07
N VAL A 31 17.89 75.50 60.95
CA VAL A 31 17.04 76.70 60.92
C VAL A 31 15.77 76.48 61.74
N SER A 32 15.07 75.34 61.55
CA SER A 32 13.85 75.02 62.31
C SER A 32 14.11 74.95 63.81
N GLY A 33 15.22 74.36 64.25
CA GLY A 33 15.62 74.32 65.67
C GLY A 33 15.88 75.71 66.25
N ALA A 34 16.56 76.59 65.50
CA ALA A 34 16.81 77.96 65.91
C ALA A 34 15.51 78.80 66.03
N VAL A 35 14.59 78.64 65.07
CA VAL A 35 13.27 79.31 65.12
C VAL A 35 12.44 78.80 66.29
N LEU A 36 12.38 77.48 66.52
CA LEU A 36 11.64 76.91 67.65
C LEU A 36 12.18 77.39 69.00
N PHE A 37 13.50 77.50 69.14
CA PHE A 37 14.13 78.02 70.35
C PHE A 37 13.74 79.47 70.63
N ALA A 38 13.76 80.32 69.60
CA ALA A 38 13.37 81.73 69.73
C ALA A 38 11.91 81.90 70.19
N VAL A 39 11.02 80.97 69.82
CA VAL A 39 9.59 81.03 70.20
C VAL A 39 9.33 80.41 71.57
N THR A 40 9.98 79.31 71.91
CA THR A 40 9.62 78.51 73.10
C THR A 40 10.51 78.77 74.32
N GLY A 41 11.70 79.36 74.15
CA GLY A 41 12.68 79.61 75.22
C GLY A 41 13.27 78.35 75.86
N SER A 42 12.87 77.16 75.41
CA SER A 42 13.33 75.89 75.98
C SER A 42 14.65 75.45 75.34
N PRO A 43 15.74 75.28 76.11
CA PRO A 43 17.02 74.87 75.56
C PRO A 43 17.01 73.48 74.91
N LEU A 44 15.99 72.64 75.21
CA LEU A 44 15.83 71.33 74.59
C LEU A 44 15.52 71.39 73.09
N THR A 45 14.99 72.50 72.56
CA THR A 45 14.67 72.61 71.13
C THR A 45 15.90 72.80 70.23
N LEU A 46 17.03 73.27 70.80
CA LEU A 46 18.31 73.35 70.08
C LEU A 46 18.89 71.97 69.74
N CYS A 47 18.43 70.90 70.41
CA CYS A 47 18.80 69.54 70.04
C CYS A 47 18.33 69.17 68.61
N PHE A 48 17.26 69.78 68.10
CA PHE A 48 16.84 69.61 66.70
C PHE A 48 17.85 70.20 65.72
N ALA A 49 18.59 71.24 66.10
CA ALA A 49 19.62 71.81 65.25
C ALA A 49 20.83 70.88 65.09
N ALA A 50 21.10 70.02 66.08
CA ALA A 50 22.17 69.02 66.02
C ALA A 50 21.91 67.90 64.99
N LEU A 51 20.66 67.72 64.53
CA LEU A 51 20.32 66.74 63.49
C LEU A 51 20.95 67.08 62.12
N GLY A 52 21.15 68.36 61.80
CA GLY A 52 21.73 68.78 60.52
C GLY A 52 23.17 68.29 60.30
N PRO A 53 24.12 68.59 61.20
CA PRO A 53 25.48 68.09 61.14
C PRO A 53 25.56 66.55 61.17
N VAL A 54 24.69 65.89 61.94
CA VAL A 54 24.59 64.43 61.99
C VAL A 54 24.14 63.87 60.64
N MET A 55 23.21 64.52 59.94
CA MET A 55 22.79 64.13 58.60
C MET A 55 23.91 64.32 57.56
N ILE A 56 24.67 65.43 57.59
CA ILE A 56 25.82 65.63 56.69
C ILE A 56 26.87 64.54 56.91
N LEU A 57 27.20 64.26 58.18
CA LEU A 57 28.16 63.23 58.53
C LEU A 57 27.67 61.84 58.11
N GLY A 58 26.37 61.56 58.29
CA GLY A 58 25.70 60.37 57.80
C GLY A 58 25.79 60.22 56.28
N SER A 59 25.47 61.26 55.52
CA SER A 59 25.55 61.25 54.06
C SER A 59 26.99 61.17 53.53
N PHE A 60 27.97 61.78 54.21
CA PHE A 60 29.38 61.66 53.84
C PHE A 60 29.92 60.24 54.10
N LEU A 61 29.61 59.66 55.26
CA LEU A 61 29.97 58.28 55.59
C LEU A 61 29.30 57.30 54.63
N ASP A 62 28.03 57.53 54.29
CA ASP A 62 27.32 56.67 53.33
C ASP A 62 27.84 56.86 51.90
N GLY A 63 28.22 58.07 51.49
CA GLY A 63 28.88 58.34 50.21
C GLY A 63 30.24 57.65 50.06
N VAL A 64 31.07 57.65 51.12
CA VAL A 64 32.34 56.91 51.13
C VAL A 64 32.09 55.41 51.08
N ARG A 65 31.07 54.92 51.78
CA ARG A 65 30.69 53.50 51.79
C ARG A 65 30.15 53.05 50.43
N GLN A 66 29.28 53.86 49.81
CA GLN A 66 28.74 53.64 48.46
C GLN A 66 29.83 53.69 47.40
N ARG A 67 30.80 54.62 47.49
CA ARG A 67 31.94 54.68 46.55
C ARG A 67 32.85 53.46 46.67
N ARG A 68 33.15 53.01 47.90
CA ARG A 68 33.91 51.76 48.12
C ARG A 68 33.14 50.54 47.60
N ARG A 69 31.82 50.50 47.76
CA ARG A 69 30.97 49.44 47.19
C ARG A 69 30.95 49.49 45.66
N ALA A 70 30.77 50.66 45.05
CA ALA A 70 30.75 50.85 43.60
C ALA A 70 32.10 50.52 42.95
N LEU A 71 33.23 50.89 43.57
CA LEU A 71 34.56 50.50 43.10
C LEU A 71 34.80 48.99 43.21
N ARG A 72 34.28 48.33 44.26
CA ARG A 72 34.35 46.86 44.37
C ARG A 72 33.44 46.17 43.37
N ALA A 73 32.23 46.69 43.14
CA ALA A 73 31.30 46.17 42.15
C ALA A 73 31.86 46.31 40.72
N ALA A 74 32.37 47.49 40.35
CA ALA A 74 32.99 47.72 39.05
C ALA A 74 34.22 46.82 38.80
N ARG A 75 35.08 46.60 39.81
CA ARG A 75 36.19 45.64 39.71
C ARG A 75 35.70 44.19 39.60
N GLY A 76 34.61 43.84 40.28
CA GLY A 76 33.99 42.53 40.18
C GLY A 76 33.38 42.27 38.80
N GLU A 77 32.68 43.26 38.24
CA GLU A 77 32.10 43.20 36.89
C GLU A 77 33.19 43.15 35.81
N GLU A 78 34.28 43.91 35.96
CA GLU A 78 35.44 43.84 35.06
C GLU A 78 36.08 42.46 35.11
N ALA A 79 36.37 41.92 36.31
CA ALA A 79 36.94 40.59 36.47
C ALA A 79 36.05 39.50 35.85
N GLN A 80 34.74 39.54 36.11
CA GLN A 80 33.78 38.59 35.50
C GLN A 80 33.68 38.74 33.98
N SER A 81 33.82 39.95 33.45
CA SER A 81 33.77 40.18 32.00
C SER A 81 35.01 39.62 31.31
N TRP A 82 36.18 39.75 31.92
CA TRP A 82 37.42 39.12 31.44
C TRP A 82 37.38 37.60 31.57
N GLU A 83 36.88 37.07 32.68
CA GLU A 83 36.72 35.63 32.91
C GLU A 83 35.82 34.98 31.84
N ARG A 84 34.70 35.61 31.48
CA ARG A 84 33.82 35.14 30.40
C ARG A 84 34.51 35.15 29.03
N VAL A 85 35.37 36.13 28.77
CA VAL A 85 36.13 36.21 27.52
C VAL A 85 37.19 35.12 27.48
N GLU A 86 37.93 34.90 28.57
CA GLU A 86 38.90 33.82 28.71
C GLU A 86 38.25 32.44 28.53
N GLU A 87 37.10 32.19 29.15
CA GLU A 87 36.34 30.94 29.00
C GLU A 87 35.87 30.75 27.54
N THR A 88 35.38 31.82 26.91
CA THR A 88 34.93 31.78 25.50
C THR A 88 36.09 31.48 24.55
N VAL A 89 37.26 32.07 24.78
CA VAL A 89 38.47 31.82 24.00
C VAL A 89 38.96 30.40 24.20
N ALA A 90 39.07 29.93 25.44
CA ALA A 90 39.50 28.57 25.76
C ALA A 90 38.60 27.51 25.12
N ARG A 91 37.27 27.73 25.15
CA ARG A 91 36.31 26.86 24.46
C ARG A 91 36.54 26.83 22.95
N ARG A 92 36.64 28.01 22.30
CA ARG A 92 36.84 28.10 20.85
C ARG A 92 38.20 27.55 20.39
N GLU A 93 39.26 27.75 21.16
CA GLU A 93 40.57 27.15 20.89
C GLU A 93 40.53 25.62 21.03
N THR A 94 39.76 25.09 21.98
CA THR A 94 39.53 23.64 22.13
C THR A 94 38.72 23.07 20.97
N GLU A 95 37.67 23.77 20.54
CA GLU A 95 36.87 23.39 19.36
C GLU A 95 37.71 23.40 18.07
N GLU A 96 38.53 24.44 17.87
CA GLU A 96 39.43 24.55 16.72
C GLU A 96 40.52 23.46 16.75
N ARG A 97 41.10 23.18 17.92
CA ARG A 97 42.04 22.06 18.09
C ARG A 97 41.37 20.74 17.71
N GLY A 98 40.18 20.46 18.24
CA GLY A 98 39.43 19.24 17.93
C GLY A 98 39.06 19.14 16.46
N ARG A 99 38.68 20.26 15.81
CA ARG A 99 38.42 20.31 14.37
C ARG A 99 39.67 19.95 13.57
N ARG A 100 40.82 20.52 13.89
CA ARG A 100 42.09 20.22 13.16
C ARG A 100 42.54 18.78 13.38
N VAL A 101 42.39 18.25 14.60
CA VAL A 101 42.65 16.83 14.90
C VAL A 101 41.75 15.92 14.08
N ARG A 102 40.44 16.20 13.95
CA ARG A 102 39.56 15.40 13.07
C ARG A 102 39.94 15.46 11.59
N MET A 103 40.44 16.60 11.11
CA MET A 103 40.87 16.76 9.71
C MET A 103 42.21 16.05 9.42
N ALA A 104 43.12 16.05 10.39
CA ALA A 104 44.45 15.43 10.28
C ALA A 104 44.79 14.69 11.59
N PRO A 105 44.14 13.55 11.88
CA PRO A 105 44.30 12.85 13.15
C PRO A 105 45.68 12.22 13.24
N ASP A 106 46.30 12.32 14.42
CA ASP A 106 47.52 11.60 14.81
C ASP A 106 47.17 10.14 15.20
N LEU A 107 48.15 9.32 15.60
CA LEU A 107 47.89 7.90 15.89
C LEU A 107 46.91 7.76 17.06
N ALA A 108 47.15 8.47 18.18
CA ALA A 108 46.25 8.50 19.32
C ALA A 108 44.82 8.91 18.93
N GLY A 109 44.67 9.99 18.14
CA GLY A 109 43.36 10.42 17.64
C GLY A 109 42.66 9.37 16.78
N CYS A 110 43.42 8.62 15.97
CA CYS A 110 42.86 7.52 15.16
C CYS A 110 42.37 6.33 16.01
N LEU A 111 42.93 6.13 17.20
CA LEU A 111 42.55 5.06 18.12
C LEU A 111 41.36 5.45 19.01
N GLU A 112 41.28 6.72 19.43
CA GLU A 112 40.17 7.25 20.23
C GLU A 112 38.88 7.41 19.41
N GLU A 113 38.98 7.98 18.20
CA GLU A 113 37.87 8.19 17.28
C GLU A 113 38.25 7.70 15.87
N PRO A 114 37.94 6.43 15.51
CA PRO A 114 38.31 5.87 14.22
C PRO A 114 37.72 6.70 13.05
N PRO A 115 38.56 7.27 12.16
CA PRO A 115 38.07 8.11 11.06
C PRO A 115 37.32 7.27 10.02
N THR A 116 36.40 7.90 9.28
CA THR A 116 35.74 7.30 8.12
C THR A 116 36.79 6.95 7.06
N ARG A 117 37.03 5.65 6.91
CA ARG A 117 38.17 5.11 6.15
C ARG A 117 38.00 5.33 4.65
N ALA A 118 38.91 6.09 4.03
CA ALA A 118 38.98 6.21 2.58
C ALA A 118 39.57 4.92 1.96
N VAL A 119 38.96 4.46 0.86
CA VAL A 119 39.36 3.22 0.14
C VAL A 119 40.66 3.40 -0.66
N ALA A 120 41.00 4.64 -1.02
CA ALA A 120 42.20 4.97 -1.79
C ALA A 120 43.03 6.07 -1.11
N LEU A 121 44.34 6.06 -1.40
CA LEU A 121 45.26 7.10 -0.96
C LEU A 121 45.18 8.29 -1.94
N ALA A 122 44.77 9.46 -1.46
CA ALA A 122 44.61 10.64 -2.32
C ALA A 122 45.97 11.18 -2.84
N PRO A 123 46.03 11.75 -4.06
CA PRO A 123 47.18 12.53 -4.51
C PRO A 123 47.37 13.73 -3.59
N GLY A 124 48.50 13.82 -2.89
CA GLY A 124 48.77 14.89 -1.92
C GLY A 124 48.42 14.57 -0.46
N ILE A 125 48.42 13.29 -0.07
CA ILE A 125 48.17 12.91 1.33
C ILE A 125 49.15 13.58 2.30
N GLU A 126 48.57 14.20 3.33
CA GLU A 126 49.31 14.74 4.48
C GLU A 126 49.19 13.81 5.69
N VAL A 127 50.29 13.68 6.43
CA VAL A 127 50.38 12.94 7.69
C VAL A 127 50.66 13.92 8.82
N SER A 128 50.00 13.76 9.97
CA SER A 128 50.36 14.51 11.17
C SER A 128 51.66 13.95 11.75
N VAL A 129 52.69 14.77 11.85
CA VAL A 129 54.01 14.39 12.38
C VAL A 129 54.16 14.64 13.89
N GLY A 130 53.14 15.24 14.51
CA GLY A 130 53.16 15.63 15.91
C GLY A 130 52.21 16.79 16.21
N ARG A 131 52.22 17.25 17.46
CA ARG A 131 51.43 18.40 17.92
C ARG A 131 52.33 19.61 18.18
N GLY A 132 51.91 20.79 17.74
CA GLY A 132 52.67 22.03 17.91
C GLY A 132 51.77 23.25 17.96
N ASP A 133 52.35 24.43 17.75
CA ASP A 133 51.61 25.69 17.69
C ASP A 133 51.22 26.01 16.25
N GLY A 134 49.97 26.44 16.06
CA GLY A 134 49.49 26.90 14.75
C GLY A 134 48.74 28.22 14.86
N PRO A 135 48.56 28.95 13.76
CA PRO A 135 47.90 30.26 13.78
C PRO A 135 46.45 30.15 14.25
N SER A 136 46.05 31.06 15.14
CA SER A 136 44.67 31.15 15.64
C SER A 136 43.75 31.85 14.63
N PRO A 137 42.57 31.27 14.32
CA PRO A 137 41.58 31.94 13.49
C PRO A 137 40.84 33.05 14.25
N LEU A 138 40.99 33.12 15.58
CA LEU A 138 40.28 34.08 16.42
C LEU A 138 40.70 35.52 16.08
N ARG A 139 39.72 36.42 16.12
CA ARG A 139 39.90 37.87 15.93
C ARG A 139 39.33 38.57 17.15
N PHE A 140 40.04 39.59 17.60
CA PHE A 140 39.70 40.35 18.81
C PHE A 140 39.52 41.82 18.46
N SER A 141 38.49 42.46 19.02
CA SER A 141 38.26 43.91 18.92
C SER A 141 38.33 44.56 20.31
N GLY A 142 38.93 45.75 20.39
CA GLY A 142 39.14 46.47 21.66
C GLY A 142 40.46 47.23 21.65
N THR A 143 40.63 48.17 22.58
CA THR A 143 41.83 49.01 22.72
C THR A 143 42.29 49.06 24.18
N GLY A 144 43.60 49.22 24.38
CA GLY A 144 44.23 49.24 25.72
C GLY A 144 45.31 48.17 25.89
N GLU A 145 46.26 48.42 26.79
CA GLU A 145 47.46 47.62 27.02
C GLU A 145 47.14 46.14 27.30
N ARG A 146 46.24 45.86 28.25
CA ARG A 146 45.79 44.47 28.56
C ARG A 146 45.16 43.77 27.36
N ALA A 147 44.46 44.51 26.49
CA ALA A 147 43.83 43.95 25.30
C ALA A 147 44.85 43.66 24.17
N GLU A 148 45.98 44.34 24.16
CA GLU A 148 47.10 44.08 23.24
C GLU A 148 47.90 42.86 23.69
N ASP A 149 48.21 42.75 24.99
CA ASP A 149 48.87 41.58 25.58
C ASP A 149 48.05 40.30 25.36
N PHE A 150 46.74 40.37 25.61
CA PHE A 150 45.83 39.24 25.39
C PHE A 150 45.80 38.78 23.93
N ARG A 151 45.82 39.72 22.98
CA ARG A 151 45.91 39.42 21.54
C ARG A 151 47.23 38.75 21.17
N ALA A 152 48.33 39.18 21.77
CA ALA A 152 49.63 38.57 21.55
C ALA A 152 49.69 37.13 22.09
N GLN A 153 49.12 36.90 23.28
CA GLN A 153 49.06 35.59 23.92
C GLN A 153 48.24 34.56 23.12
N HIS A 154 47.11 34.96 22.53
CA HIS A 154 46.21 34.08 21.77
C HIS A 154 46.42 34.11 20.25
N ARG A 155 47.61 34.53 19.80
CA ARG A 155 47.97 34.55 18.36
C ARG A 155 48.02 33.14 17.76
N ASN A 156 48.43 32.16 18.55
CA ASN A 156 48.55 30.77 18.15
C ASN A 156 47.71 29.87 19.05
N VAL A 157 47.17 28.81 18.48
CA VAL A 157 46.54 27.70 19.22
C VAL A 157 47.58 26.60 19.39
N SER A 158 47.86 26.24 20.63
CA SER A 158 48.80 25.18 20.99
C SER A 158 48.16 23.80 20.84
N GLY A 159 49.00 22.78 20.63
CA GLY A 159 48.58 21.38 20.58
C GLY A 159 47.77 21.01 19.33
N VAL A 160 47.94 21.75 18.24
CA VAL A 160 47.31 21.43 16.94
C VAL A 160 48.21 20.50 16.12
N PRO A 161 47.63 19.64 15.25
CA PRO A 161 48.42 18.80 14.37
C PRO A 161 49.36 19.60 13.46
N VAL A 162 50.64 19.25 13.46
CA VAL A 162 51.60 19.68 12.46
C VAL A 162 51.62 18.62 11.36
N THR A 163 51.30 19.01 10.13
CA THR A 163 51.21 18.09 9.00
C THR A 163 52.40 18.20 8.05
N ALA A 164 52.74 17.09 7.41
CA ALA A 164 53.77 17.02 6.37
C ALA A 164 53.23 16.28 5.13
N PRO A 165 53.56 16.74 3.91
CA PRO A 165 53.21 16.03 2.70
C PRO A 165 54.01 14.72 2.59
N LEU A 166 53.33 13.62 2.29
CA LEU A 166 53.97 12.31 2.17
C LEU A 166 54.30 11.92 0.72
N ALA A 167 53.60 12.51 -0.26
CA ALA A 167 53.70 12.15 -1.67
C ALA A 167 55.12 12.30 -2.22
N GLU A 168 55.85 13.34 -1.79
CA GLU A 168 57.22 13.60 -2.22
C GLU A 168 58.28 12.98 -1.28
N GLY A 169 57.84 12.39 -0.17
CA GLY A 169 58.67 11.65 0.77
C GLY A 169 59.03 12.41 2.05
N LEU A 170 58.90 11.71 3.18
CA LEU A 170 59.19 12.19 4.53
C LEU A 170 60.40 11.45 5.13
N CYS A 171 61.41 12.19 5.56
CA CYS A 171 62.62 11.66 6.18
C CYS A 171 62.59 11.92 7.69
N VAL A 172 62.60 10.87 8.51
CA VAL A 172 62.70 10.97 9.97
C VAL A 172 64.17 10.80 10.37
N ARG A 173 64.77 11.85 10.93
CA ARG A 173 66.18 11.89 11.33
C ARG A 173 66.31 12.00 12.84
N GLY A 174 66.95 11.04 13.48
CA GLY A 174 67.11 11.03 14.93
C GLY A 174 67.77 9.76 15.46
N PRO A 175 68.05 9.66 16.77
CA PRO A 175 68.60 8.45 17.37
C PRO A 175 67.73 7.25 17.03
N ALA A 176 68.35 6.12 16.67
CA ALA A 176 67.62 4.98 16.09
C ALA A 176 66.38 4.51 16.87
N PRO A 177 66.39 4.42 18.23
CA PRO A 177 65.19 4.02 18.98
C PRO A 177 64.04 5.03 18.86
N VAL A 178 64.36 6.32 18.89
CA VAL A 178 63.40 7.43 18.86
C VAL A 178 62.83 7.60 17.45
N ALA A 179 63.70 7.61 16.44
CA ALA A 179 63.29 7.73 15.05
C ALA A 179 62.46 6.51 14.59
N ALA A 180 62.77 5.31 15.09
CA ALA A 180 61.94 4.12 14.86
C ALA A 180 60.55 4.26 15.48
N ALA A 181 60.45 4.77 16.72
CA ALA A 181 59.17 4.95 17.40
C ALA A 181 58.26 5.94 16.67
N VAL A 182 58.82 7.05 16.18
CA VAL A 182 58.08 8.04 15.38
C VAL A 182 57.68 7.47 14.03
N ALA A 183 58.59 6.78 13.33
CA ALA A 183 58.27 6.11 12.08
C ALA A 183 57.14 5.09 12.23
N ARG A 184 57.11 4.34 13.35
CA ARG A 184 56.01 3.43 13.64
C ARG A 184 54.68 4.16 13.80
N ALA A 185 54.66 5.27 14.54
CA ALA A 185 53.45 6.04 14.76
C ALA A 185 52.85 6.57 13.45
N LEU A 186 53.69 7.13 12.58
CA LEU A 186 53.29 7.64 11.26
C LEU A 186 52.69 6.54 10.36
N LEU A 187 53.30 5.36 10.34
CA LEU A 187 52.83 4.25 9.50
C LEU A 187 51.51 3.65 10.01
N LEU A 188 51.37 3.50 11.32
CA LEU A 188 50.13 2.99 11.93
C LEU A 188 48.99 3.99 11.79
N GLN A 189 49.26 5.28 11.97
CA GLN A 189 48.32 6.37 11.69
C GLN A 189 47.79 6.28 10.27
N LEU A 190 48.66 6.08 9.28
CA LEU A 190 48.22 5.86 7.89
C LEU A 190 47.34 4.60 7.77
N CYS A 191 47.76 3.48 8.36
CA CYS A 191 46.99 2.24 8.28
C CYS A 191 45.60 2.33 8.93
N LEU A 192 45.43 3.12 10.00
CA LEU A 192 44.16 3.33 10.70
C LEU A 192 43.25 4.34 9.99
N ARG A 193 43.82 5.30 9.25
CA ARG A 193 43.07 6.31 8.47
C ARG A 193 42.43 5.76 7.20
N HIS A 194 42.84 4.58 6.76
CA HIS A 194 42.44 4.00 5.49
C HIS A 194 41.80 2.62 5.64
N ALA A 195 41.04 2.19 4.62
CA ALA A 195 40.32 0.92 4.68
C ALA A 195 41.28 -0.27 4.86
N ALA A 196 40.81 -1.34 5.49
CA ALA A 196 41.59 -2.55 5.69
C ALA A 196 42.11 -3.07 4.34
N GLY A 197 43.44 -3.11 4.17
CA GLY A 197 44.09 -3.52 2.92
C GLY A 197 44.33 -2.41 1.88
N ALA A 198 43.91 -1.16 2.13
CA ALA A 198 44.14 -0.04 1.21
C ALA A 198 45.59 0.45 1.20
N ILE A 199 46.33 0.22 2.28
CA ILE A 199 47.76 0.56 2.41
C ILE A 199 48.58 -0.71 2.58
N ARG A 200 49.61 -0.84 1.73
CA ARG A 200 50.62 -1.88 1.83
C ARG A 200 51.95 -1.25 2.21
N LEU A 201 52.63 -1.83 3.20
CA LEU A 201 53.98 -1.41 3.56
C LEU A 201 54.99 -2.22 2.73
N GLU A 202 55.92 -1.53 2.08
CA GLU A 202 56.91 -2.13 1.19
C GLU A 202 58.32 -1.58 1.55
N GLY A 203 59.37 -2.37 1.35
CA GLY A 203 60.75 -1.93 1.56
C GLY A 203 61.49 -2.59 2.73
N ASP A 204 62.80 -2.34 2.82
CA ASP A 204 63.73 -3.00 3.74
C ASP A 204 63.59 -2.54 5.20
N GLY A 205 62.86 -1.43 5.44
CA GLY A 205 62.62 -0.89 6.77
C GLY A 205 61.42 -1.51 7.51
N VAL A 206 60.55 -2.27 6.84
CA VAL A 206 59.29 -2.77 7.42
C VAL A 206 59.54 -3.78 8.54
N ALA A 207 60.41 -4.77 8.31
CA ALA A 207 60.77 -5.79 9.29
C ALA A 207 61.48 -5.20 10.50
N TRP A 208 62.36 -4.24 10.27
CA TRP A 208 63.07 -3.55 11.33
C TRP A 208 62.13 -2.77 12.27
N LEU A 209 61.00 -2.26 11.75
CA LEU A 209 59.98 -1.59 12.54
C LEU A 209 59.00 -2.55 13.22
N GLY A 210 59.09 -3.87 13.00
CA GLY A 210 58.17 -4.86 13.55
C GLY A 210 56.77 -4.80 12.94
N MET A 211 56.68 -4.51 11.63
CA MET A 211 55.41 -4.38 10.91
C MET A 211 55.25 -5.41 9.79
N ASP A 212 55.90 -6.56 9.91
CA ASP A 212 55.91 -7.62 8.89
C ASP A 212 54.52 -8.12 8.51
N ASP A 213 53.60 -8.19 9.46
CA ASP A 213 52.22 -8.62 9.22
C ASP A 213 51.41 -7.62 8.37
N LEU A 214 51.90 -6.37 8.23
CA LEU A 214 51.34 -5.36 7.34
C LEU A 214 52.08 -5.30 5.99
N ALA A 215 53.18 -6.04 5.84
CA ALA A 215 53.89 -6.22 4.57
C ALA A 215 53.07 -7.12 3.62
N GLY A 216 53.17 -6.86 2.32
CA GLY A 216 52.33 -7.50 1.30
C GLY A 216 52.42 -9.03 1.27
N HIS A 217 51.45 -9.71 1.88
CA HIS A 217 51.17 -11.13 1.65
C HIS A 217 50.14 -11.24 0.52
N GLY A 218 50.49 -12.02 -0.52
CA GLY A 218 49.80 -12.10 -1.80
C GLY A 218 48.40 -12.70 -1.71
N GLY A 219 47.39 -11.86 -1.45
CA GLY A 219 45.98 -12.25 -1.50
C GLY A 219 44.98 -11.09 -1.53
N LEU A 220 45.42 -9.83 -1.52
CA LEU A 220 44.56 -8.63 -1.49
C LEU A 220 44.45 -7.95 -2.87
N PRO A 221 43.38 -7.16 -3.12
CA PRO A 221 43.05 -6.64 -4.45
C PRO A 221 44.16 -5.78 -5.06
N ALA A 222 44.21 -5.72 -6.40
CA ALA A 222 45.19 -5.00 -7.22
C ALA A 222 45.26 -3.46 -7.06
N VAL A 223 44.65 -2.88 -6.01
CA VAL A 223 44.40 -1.43 -5.85
C VAL A 223 45.05 -0.81 -4.59
N ALA A 224 45.76 -1.60 -3.77
CA ALA A 224 46.42 -1.08 -2.56
C ALA A 224 47.58 -0.11 -2.89
N ALA A 225 47.64 1.03 -2.21
CA ALA A 225 48.74 1.99 -2.35
C ALA A 225 49.97 1.51 -1.54
N GLY A 226 51.11 1.34 -2.21
CA GLY A 226 52.38 0.95 -1.59
C GLY A 226 53.08 2.15 -0.93
N VAL A 227 53.25 2.09 0.39
CA VAL A 227 54.06 3.06 1.16
C VAL A 227 55.45 2.45 1.38
N HIS A 228 56.46 3.10 0.81
CA HIS A 228 57.82 2.58 0.83
C HIS A 228 58.58 3.03 2.09
N VAL A 229 59.09 2.08 2.87
CA VAL A 229 59.81 2.28 4.12
C VAL A 229 61.24 1.78 3.97
N GLY A 230 62.23 2.63 4.24
CA GLY A 230 63.62 2.19 4.16
C GLY A 230 64.63 3.00 4.97
N ARG A 231 65.83 2.42 5.10
CA ARG A 231 66.99 3.06 5.76
C ARG A 231 67.90 3.82 4.78
N ARG A 232 67.63 3.71 3.48
CA ARG A 232 68.33 4.38 2.36
C ARG A 232 67.31 4.78 1.28
N ARG A 233 67.75 5.48 0.22
CA ARG A 233 66.89 5.93 -0.88
C ARG A 233 66.05 4.78 -1.45
N THR A 234 64.73 4.95 -1.48
CA THR A 234 63.80 3.99 -2.10
C THR A 234 63.57 4.33 -3.58
N ALA A 235 63.39 3.33 -4.45
CA ALA A 235 63.29 3.49 -5.90
C ALA A 235 61.88 3.92 -6.41
N SER A 236 60.94 4.19 -5.50
CA SER A 236 59.53 4.44 -5.82
C SER A 236 59.22 5.94 -6.04
N SER A 237 58.26 6.20 -6.93
CA SER A 237 57.67 7.52 -7.20
C SER A 237 56.44 7.84 -6.32
N GLY A 238 56.08 6.94 -5.41
CA GLY A 238 54.93 7.09 -4.50
C GLY A 238 55.27 7.56 -3.07
N PRO A 239 54.30 7.50 -2.15
CA PRO A 239 54.47 7.91 -0.76
C PRO A 239 55.56 7.08 -0.07
N ARG A 240 56.50 7.77 0.60
CA ARG A 240 57.69 7.13 1.16
C ARG A 240 58.10 7.74 2.50
N ILE A 241 58.54 6.88 3.40
CA ILE A 241 59.12 7.26 4.69
C ILE A 241 60.52 6.65 4.79
N CYS A 242 61.53 7.42 5.15
CA CYS A 242 62.85 6.88 5.48
C CYS A 242 63.29 7.28 6.88
N VAL A 243 64.15 6.45 7.46
CA VAL A 243 64.73 6.70 8.78
C VAL A 243 66.25 6.75 8.66
N VAL A 244 66.85 7.86 9.10
CA VAL A 244 68.30 8.10 9.03
C VAL A 244 68.88 8.49 10.39
N ALA A 245 70.17 8.25 10.59
CA ALA A 245 70.84 8.53 11.85
C ALA A 245 71.06 10.06 12.05
N PRO A 246 71.28 10.51 13.30
CA PRO A 246 71.61 11.92 13.55
C PRO A 246 72.87 12.33 12.78
N GLY A 247 72.82 13.49 12.13
CA GLY A 247 73.96 14.03 11.37
C GLY A 247 74.07 13.54 9.93
N ASP A 248 73.38 12.44 9.55
CA ASP A 248 73.34 12.00 8.16
C ASP A 248 72.51 12.99 7.30
N PRO A 249 72.92 13.25 6.05
CA PRO A 249 72.12 14.05 5.13
C PRO A 249 70.86 13.27 4.69
N PRO A 250 69.70 13.94 4.54
CA PRO A 250 68.50 13.29 4.03
C PRO A 250 68.75 12.77 2.60
N PRO A 251 68.22 11.60 2.21
CA PRO A 251 68.39 11.08 0.86
C PRO A 251 67.80 12.02 -0.21
N ALA A 252 68.43 12.07 -1.38
CA ALA A 252 67.93 12.86 -2.50
C ALA A 252 66.49 12.46 -2.88
N GLY A 253 65.62 13.47 -3.01
CA GLY A 253 64.21 13.32 -3.33
C GLY A 253 63.26 13.39 -2.13
N TYR A 254 63.73 13.48 -0.88
CA TYR A 254 62.84 13.69 0.27
C TYR A 254 62.69 15.19 0.56
N HIS A 255 61.47 15.71 0.46
CA HIS A 255 61.19 17.14 0.54
C HIS A 255 60.72 17.60 1.93
N ALA A 256 60.32 16.66 2.79
CA ALA A 256 60.03 16.91 4.20
C ALA A 256 61.04 16.16 5.09
N VAL A 257 61.66 16.86 6.04
CA VAL A 257 62.61 16.27 7.01
C VAL A 257 62.13 16.56 8.43
N LEU A 258 61.88 15.52 9.21
CA LEU A 258 61.52 15.60 10.62
C LEU A 258 62.74 15.26 11.47
N ASP A 259 63.32 16.29 12.08
CA ASP A 259 64.44 16.17 13.01
C ASP A 259 63.92 15.87 14.41
N VAL A 260 64.18 14.66 14.92
CA VAL A 260 63.73 14.21 16.23
C VAL A 260 64.93 14.02 17.14
N ALA A 261 65.23 15.05 17.94
CA ALA A 261 66.25 14.95 19.00
C ALA A 261 65.69 14.22 20.23
N ASP A 262 64.46 14.56 20.61
CA ASP A 262 63.64 13.95 21.64
C ASP A 262 62.16 13.98 21.17
N PRO A 263 61.30 13.01 21.51
CA PRO A 263 59.89 13.02 21.10
C PRO A 263 59.15 14.31 21.48
N GLY A 264 59.47 14.93 22.62
CA GLY A 264 58.86 16.19 23.05
C GLY A 264 59.36 17.42 22.28
N LEU A 265 60.45 17.30 21.52
CA LEU A 265 61.07 18.40 20.78
C LEU A 265 61.59 17.92 19.42
N ALA A 266 60.68 17.88 18.45
CA ALA A 266 60.97 17.61 17.05
C ALA A 266 60.81 18.88 16.18
N CYS A 267 61.55 18.96 15.09
CA CYS A 267 61.49 20.07 14.14
C CYS A 267 61.24 19.54 12.72
N LEU A 268 60.06 19.84 12.18
CA LEU A 268 59.72 19.56 10.79
C LEU A 268 60.25 20.68 9.89
N ARG A 269 61.02 20.32 8.87
CA ARG A 269 61.52 21.23 7.82
C ARG A 269 60.90 20.85 6.49
N ILE A 270 60.15 21.78 5.91
CA ILE A 270 59.50 21.71 4.60
C ILE A 270 59.81 22.99 3.81
N ALA A 271 59.41 23.07 2.53
CA ALA A 271 59.69 24.23 1.68
C ALA A 271 59.14 25.54 2.25
N GLU A 272 58.03 25.47 2.98
CA GLU A 272 57.31 26.59 3.59
C GLU A 272 57.97 27.08 4.89
N GLY A 273 58.95 26.36 5.44
CA GLY A 273 59.69 26.73 6.65
C GLY A 273 59.86 25.61 7.67
N ALA A 274 60.37 25.97 8.85
CA ALA A 274 60.58 25.05 9.97
C ALA A 274 59.47 25.19 11.02
N ARG A 275 58.95 24.07 11.53
CA ARG A 275 57.92 24.02 12.57
C ARG A 275 58.32 23.10 13.70
N VAL A 276 58.24 23.59 14.94
CA VAL A 276 58.49 22.79 16.14
C VAL A 276 57.23 22.02 16.51
N CYS A 277 57.38 20.76 16.86
CA CYS A 277 56.29 19.89 17.30
C CYS A 277 56.79 18.85 18.31
N ALA A 278 55.89 18.34 19.14
CA ALA A 278 56.07 17.11 19.87
C ALA A 278 55.65 15.95 18.96
N ALA A 279 56.61 15.16 18.53
CA ALA A 279 56.38 13.99 17.68
C ALA A 279 55.76 12.86 18.50
N GLU A 280 54.79 12.17 17.89
CA GLU A 280 54.21 10.98 18.50
C GLU A 280 55.11 9.78 18.21
N GLY A 281 55.40 8.98 19.25
CA GLY A 281 56.23 7.79 19.14
C GLY A 281 55.57 6.63 19.85
N VAL A 282 55.59 5.46 19.21
CA VAL A 282 55.02 4.23 19.76
C VAL A 282 56.11 3.18 19.97
N SER A 283 56.04 2.45 21.09
CA SER A 283 56.95 1.34 21.34
C SER A 283 56.74 0.22 20.33
N ARG A 284 57.67 -0.74 20.28
CA ARG A 284 57.50 -1.91 19.41
C ARG A 284 56.32 -2.76 19.87
N GLU A 285 56.20 -2.98 21.17
CA GLU A 285 55.16 -3.79 21.81
C GLU A 285 53.77 -3.17 21.59
N GLN A 286 53.65 -1.84 21.74
CA GLN A 286 52.41 -1.12 21.45
C GLN A 286 52.04 -1.23 19.96
N ALA A 287 53.02 -1.10 19.06
CA ALA A 287 52.79 -1.28 17.64
C ALA A 287 52.33 -2.69 17.30
N GLU A 288 52.94 -3.74 17.88
CA GLU A 288 52.55 -5.14 17.67
C GLU A 288 51.08 -5.40 18.09
N VAL A 289 50.60 -4.77 19.16
CA VAL A 289 49.17 -4.86 19.55
C VAL A 289 48.28 -4.22 18.50
N ILE A 290 48.59 -3.00 18.06
CA ILE A 290 47.82 -2.27 17.05
C ILE A 290 47.83 -3.02 15.71
N VAL A 291 48.98 -3.55 15.31
CA VAL A 291 49.15 -4.39 14.10
C VAL A 291 48.27 -5.63 14.19
N ARG A 292 48.26 -6.34 15.32
CA ARG A 292 47.44 -7.54 15.51
C ARG A 292 45.95 -7.25 15.36
N ASP A 293 45.48 -6.12 15.90
CA ASP A 293 44.09 -5.69 15.76
C ASP A 293 43.77 -5.33 14.31
N LEU A 294 44.66 -4.59 13.62
CA LEU A 294 44.53 -4.27 12.20
C LEU A 294 44.52 -5.52 11.30
N VAL A 295 45.34 -6.52 11.61
CA VAL A 295 45.39 -7.80 10.88
C VAL A 295 44.12 -8.61 11.13
N ARG A 296 43.60 -8.63 12.36
CA ARG A 296 42.31 -9.25 12.68
C ARG A 296 41.16 -8.60 11.91
N GLU A 297 41.13 -7.27 11.85
CA GLU A 297 40.17 -6.53 11.04
C GLU A 297 40.34 -6.81 9.53
N ARG A 298 41.58 -6.88 9.02
CA ARG A 298 41.86 -7.29 7.63
C ARG A 298 41.36 -8.71 7.34
N GLY A 299 41.53 -9.64 8.28
CA GLY A 299 41.00 -11.00 8.18
C GLY A 299 39.47 -11.05 8.14
N ALA A 300 38.80 -10.28 9.01
CA ALA A 300 37.34 -10.19 9.04
C ALA A 300 36.76 -9.53 7.76
N ALA A 301 37.44 -8.53 7.20
CA ALA A 301 37.05 -7.88 5.95
C ALA A 301 37.41 -8.68 4.68
N ALA A 302 38.46 -9.51 4.73
CA ALA A 302 38.88 -10.40 3.65
C ALA A 302 38.08 -11.72 3.58
N GLY A 303 37.19 -11.99 4.55
CA GLY A 303 36.47 -13.26 4.64
C GLY A 303 35.08 -13.31 3.97
N ILE A 304 34.38 -12.17 3.82
CA ILE A 304 33.01 -12.19 3.26
C ILE A 304 33.10 -12.36 1.74
N PRO A 305 32.50 -13.41 1.15
CA PRO A 305 32.59 -13.64 -0.29
C PRO A 305 31.96 -12.50 -1.12
N GLY A 306 32.53 -12.26 -2.30
CA GLY A 306 31.99 -11.25 -3.25
C GLY A 306 30.60 -11.60 -3.79
N ALA A 307 30.31 -12.90 -3.93
CA ALA A 307 29.01 -13.45 -4.28
C ALA A 307 28.89 -14.87 -3.71
N VAL A 308 27.66 -15.29 -3.42
CA VAL A 308 27.34 -16.63 -2.91
C VAL A 308 26.04 -17.09 -3.56
N ALA A 309 25.96 -18.33 -4.03
CA ALA A 309 24.71 -18.90 -4.55
C ALA A 309 23.93 -19.60 -3.43
N LEU A 310 22.59 -19.53 -3.43
CA LEU A 310 21.76 -20.15 -2.38
C LEU A 310 22.02 -21.66 -2.29
N ARG A 311 22.19 -22.35 -3.42
CA ARG A 311 22.50 -23.78 -3.46
C ARG A 311 23.78 -24.15 -2.70
N GLU A 312 24.79 -23.29 -2.74
CA GLU A 312 26.07 -23.51 -2.06
C GLU A 312 25.88 -23.45 -0.55
N VAL A 313 25.07 -22.49 -0.09
CA VAL A 313 24.85 -22.29 1.34
C VAL A 313 23.90 -23.34 1.91
N LEU A 314 22.87 -23.74 1.15
CA LEU A 314 21.98 -24.84 1.53
C LEU A 314 22.76 -26.15 1.70
N ALA A 315 23.63 -26.51 0.74
CA ALA A 315 24.48 -27.69 0.85
C ALA A 315 25.44 -27.63 2.06
N SER A 316 25.98 -26.45 2.36
CA SER A 316 26.89 -26.26 3.51
C SER A 316 26.19 -26.37 4.88
N ALA A 317 24.91 -25.99 4.94
CA ALA A 317 24.07 -26.10 6.12
C ALA A 317 23.65 -27.55 6.40
N ASP A 318 23.42 -28.34 5.34
CA ASP A 318 23.10 -29.78 5.44
C ASP A 318 24.31 -30.62 5.91
N GLY A 319 25.55 -30.19 5.61
CA GLY A 319 26.78 -30.92 5.91
C GLY A 319 27.32 -30.83 7.35
N HIS A 320 26.79 -29.92 8.19
CA HIS A 320 27.16 -29.82 9.62
C HIS A 320 26.23 -30.64 10.53
N GLY A 321 25.57 -31.65 9.97
CA GLY A 321 24.69 -32.56 10.70
C GLY A 321 25.44 -33.52 11.60
N ASP A 322 25.35 -33.29 12.92
CA ASP A 322 25.25 -34.40 13.86
C ASP A 322 23.87 -34.36 14.54
N ALA A 323 23.17 -35.51 14.45
CA ALA A 323 21.93 -35.90 15.12
C ALA A 323 20.68 -34.99 15.00
N GLY A 324 19.84 -35.24 13.99
CA GLY A 324 18.37 -35.31 14.16
C GLY A 324 17.59 -34.10 14.70
N GLY A 325 18.18 -32.91 14.80
CA GLY A 325 17.53 -31.70 15.29
C GLY A 325 17.84 -30.51 14.41
N THR A 326 16.80 -29.94 13.79
CA THR A 326 16.87 -28.62 13.14
C THR A 326 17.45 -27.62 14.16
N PRO A 327 18.39 -26.72 13.80
CA PRO A 327 18.84 -25.67 14.70
C PRO A 327 17.66 -24.73 14.98
N GLY A 328 17.14 -24.77 16.20
CA GLY A 328 15.84 -24.19 16.57
C GLY A 328 14.86 -25.33 16.82
N GLY A 329 14.31 -25.41 18.05
CA GLY A 329 13.41 -26.49 18.46
C GLY A 329 12.22 -26.70 17.52
N PRO A 330 11.30 -27.64 17.81
CA PRO A 330 10.18 -28.00 16.92
C PRO A 330 9.23 -26.85 16.50
N HIS A 331 9.48 -25.63 16.97
CA HIS A 331 8.66 -24.44 16.73
C HIS A 331 9.40 -23.33 15.95
N GLY A 332 10.68 -23.45 15.63
CA GLY A 332 11.46 -22.42 14.90
C GLY A 332 11.13 -22.35 13.39
N LEU A 333 11.61 -21.29 12.73
CA LEU A 333 11.67 -21.15 11.27
C LEU A 333 13.08 -20.68 10.83
N PRO A 334 14.13 -21.51 11.06
CA PRO A 334 15.47 -21.23 10.58
C PRO A 334 15.52 -21.29 9.05
N ALA A 335 16.21 -20.32 8.44
CA ALA A 335 16.59 -20.32 7.04
C ALA A 335 17.96 -19.67 6.85
N VAL A 336 18.73 -20.24 5.94
CA VAL A 336 20.05 -19.72 5.55
C VAL A 336 19.86 -18.55 4.60
N LEU A 337 20.42 -17.38 4.92
CA LEU A 337 20.29 -16.17 4.09
C LEU A 337 21.53 -15.87 3.25
N GLY A 338 22.68 -16.43 3.61
CA GLY A 338 23.95 -15.98 3.06
C GLY A 338 25.15 -16.51 3.82
N ARG A 339 26.31 -15.86 3.64
CA ARG A 339 27.57 -16.23 4.29
C ARG A 339 28.29 -15.00 4.82
N ASP A 340 28.82 -15.09 6.03
CA ASP A 340 29.76 -14.10 6.58
C ASP A 340 31.21 -14.54 6.29
N ALA A 341 32.17 -14.02 7.06
CA ALA A 341 33.58 -14.38 6.90
C ALA A 341 33.88 -15.84 7.25
N ASP A 342 33.09 -16.44 8.14
CA ASP A 342 33.40 -17.70 8.80
C ASP A 342 32.45 -18.82 8.33
N ALA A 343 31.14 -18.55 8.27
CA ALA A 343 30.11 -19.57 8.08
C ALA A 343 28.82 -19.07 7.40
N ALA A 344 27.90 -20.01 7.18
CA ALA A 344 26.55 -19.73 6.72
C ALA A 344 25.78 -18.92 7.78
N VAL A 345 25.15 -17.82 7.35
CA VAL A 345 24.31 -17.00 8.21
C VAL A 345 22.88 -17.55 8.19
N VAL A 346 22.51 -18.20 9.29
CA VAL A 346 21.16 -18.72 9.54
C VAL A 346 20.37 -17.71 10.36
N VAL A 347 19.14 -17.45 9.93
CA VAL A 347 18.17 -16.60 10.63
C VAL A 347 16.93 -17.43 10.96
N ASP A 348 16.57 -17.47 12.23
CA ASP A 348 15.31 -18.06 12.68
C ASP A 348 14.26 -16.96 12.85
N LEU A 349 13.29 -16.91 11.94
CA LEU A 349 12.23 -15.90 11.95
C LEU A 349 11.37 -15.95 13.22
N VAL A 350 11.35 -17.06 13.96
CA VAL A 350 10.62 -17.15 15.23
C VAL A 350 11.48 -16.68 16.40
N ALA A 351 12.74 -17.12 16.46
CA ALA A 351 13.63 -16.86 17.59
C ALA A 351 14.33 -15.49 17.52
N ASP A 352 14.84 -15.11 16.35
CA ASP A 352 15.58 -13.85 16.15
C ASP A 352 14.65 -12.62 16.07
N GLY A 353 13.38 -12.85 15.76
CA GLY A 353 12.34 -11.83 15.76
C GLY A 353 11.15 -12.21 14.88
N PRO A 354 9.93 -12.37 15.44
CA PRO A 354 8.74 -12.86 14.71
C PRO A 354 8.39 -12.00 13.49
N HIS A 355 8.87 -10.77 13.45
CA HIS A 355 8.74 -9.84 12.35
C HIS A 355 10.10 -9.23 12.03
N ALA A 356 10.34 -8.96 10.75
CA ALA A 356 11.59 -8.44 10.23
C ALA A 356 11.40 -7.14 9.45
N LEU A 357 12.37 -6.24 9.56
CA LEU A 357 12.47 -5.03 8.73
C LEU A 357 13.69 -5.15 7.82
N VAL A 358 13.51 -4.83 6.54
CA VAL A 358 14.58 -4.84 5.53
C VAL A 358 14.68 -3.46 4.90
N THR A 359 15.85 -2.82 4.93
CA THR A 359 16.09 -1.55 4.24
C THR A 359 17.18 -1.64 3.19
N GLY A 360 17.09 -0.84 2.13
CA GLY A 360 18.16 -0.68 1.16
C GLY A 360 17.75 0.16 -0.05
N VAL A 361 18.68 0.94 -0.59
CA VAL A 361 18.44 1.72 -1.82
C VAL A 361 18.21 0.82 -3.02
N THR A 362 17.59 1.37 -4.06
CA THR A 362 17.45 0.69 -5.36
C THR A 362 18.80 0.16 -5.85
N GLY A 363 18.84 -1.10 -6.25
CA GLY A 363 20.06 -1.75 -6.74
C GLY A 363 20.95 -2.37 -5.65
N ALA A 364 20.72 -2.09 -4.36
CA ALA A 364 21.50 -2.67 -3.26
C ALA A 364 21.31 -4.19 -3.11
N GLY A 365 20.21 -4.75 -3.64
CA GLY A 365 19.89 -6.18 -3.57
C GLY A 365 18.74 -6.56 -2.63
N LYS A 366 17.91 -5.59 -2.19
CA LYS A 366 16.76 -5.83 -1.30
C LYS A 366 15.80 -6.88 -1.85
N SER A 367 15.29 -6.73 -3.07
CA SER A 367 14.36 -7.70 -3.66
C SER A 367 15.00 -9.08 -3.83
N GLU A 368 16.30 -9.14 -4.13
CA GLU A 368 17.05 -10.41 -4.24
C GLU A 368 17.23 -11.11 -2.89
N LEU A 369 17.40 -10.34 -1.80
CA LEU A 369 17.34 -10.85 -0.43
C LEU A 369 15.95 -11.43 -0.11
N LEU A 370 14.87 -10.69 -0.40
CA LEU A 370 13.51 -11.15 -0.10
C LEU A 370 13.18 -12.44 -0.87
N VAL A 371 13.54 -12.52 -2.16
CA VAL A 371 13.37 -13.72 -2.97
C VAL A 371 14.16 -14.90 -2.40
N SER A 372 15.43 -14.68 -2.06
CA SER A 372 16.30 -15.74 -1.56
C SER A 372 15.89 -16.22 -0.16
N TRP A 373 15.35 -15.33 0.67
CA TRP A 373 14.81 -15.70 1.97
C TRP A 373 13.57 -16.59 1.85
N VAL A 374 12.62 -16.23 0.97
CA VAL A 374 11.42 -17.06 0.74
C VAL A 374 11.82 -18.42 0.17
N ALA A 375 12.74 -18.46 -0.81
CA ALA A 375 13.26 -19.71 -1.37
C ALA A 375 13.94 -20.58 -0.30
N ALA A 376 14.79 -19.99 0.55
CA ALA A 376 15.48 -20.71 1.63
C ALA A 376 14.49 -21.30 2.65
N LEU A 377 13.44 -20.56 3.03
CA LEU A 377 12.39 -21.07 3.91
C LEU A 377 11.58 -22.21 3.27
N ALA A 378 11.23 -22.09 1.99
CA ALA A 378 10.52 -23.13 1.23
C ALA A 378 11.37 -24.39 1.01
N ALA A 379 12.69 -24.23 0.89
CA ALA A 379 13.64 -25.33 0.81
C ALA A 379 13.77 -26.08 2.14
N ALA A 380 13.75 -25.35 3.27
CA ALA A 380 13.94 -25.91 4.61
C ALA A 380 12.67 -26.50 5.24
N HIS A 381 11.49 -26.00 4.85
CA HIS A 381 10.22 -26.35 5.50
C HIS A 381 9.13 -26.76 4.50
N PRO A 382 8.29 -27.76 4.82
CA PRO A 382 7.16 -28.14 3.97
C PRO A 382 6.00 -27.13 4.05
N VAL A 383 5.05 -27.23 3.11
CA VAL A 383 3.93 -26.29 2.95
C VAL A 383 3.00 -26.26 4.17
N GLU A 384 2.87 -27.39 4.86
CA GLU A 384 2.08 -27.52 6.09
C GLU A 384 2.70 -26.72 7.24
N ARG A 385 4.02 -26.47 7.19
CA ARG A 385 4.75 -25.69 8.19
C ARG A 385 4.77 -24.20 7.90
N VAL A 386 4.94 -23.81 6.65
CA VAL A 386 5.05 -22.40 6.25
C VAL A 386 4.37 -22.12 4.91
N SER A 387 3.65 -21.01 4.86
CA SER A 387 3.02 -20.48 3.66
C SER A 387 3.32 -18.99 3.52
N PHE A 388 3.29 -18.48 2.29
CA PHE A 388 3.67 -17.12 1.97
C PHE A 388 2.55 -16.32 1.31
N VAL A 389 2.42 -15.07 1.72
CA VAL A 389 1.71 -14.02 0.97
C VAL A 389 2.74 -12.97 0.60
N LEU A 390 2.93 -12.76 -0.69
CA LEU A 390 3.94 -11.86 -1.23
C LEU A 390 3.25 -10.62 -1.79
N ALA A 391 3.69 -9.42 -1.42
CA ALA A 391 3.16 -8.16 -1.90
C ALA A 391 4.27 -7.32 -2.53
N ASP A 392 4.19 -7.09 -3.83
CA ASP A 392 5.15 -6.30 -4.62
C ASP A 392 4.46 -4.99 -5.04
N PHE A 393 4.84 -3.89 -4.40
CA PHE A 393 4.39 -2.56 -4.78
C PHE A 393 5.46 -1.89 -5.65
N LYS A 394 5.03 -1.39 -6.81
CA LYS A 394 5.87 -0.67 -7.77
C LYS A 394 7.02 -1.53 -8.33
N GLY A 395 6.69 -2.46 -9.23
CA GLY A 395 7.69 -3.25 -9.95
C GLY A 395 7.17 -4.58 -10.49
N GLY A 396 6.20 -5.19 -9.81
CA GLY A 396 5.38 -6.33 -10.27
C GLY A 396 6.14 -7.62 -10.65
N ALA A 397 7.46 -7.62 -10.55
CA ALA A 397 8.33 -8.66 -11.10
C ALA A 397 9.30 -9.23 -10.05
N ALA A 398 9.41 -8.63 -8.87
CA ALA A 398 10.36 -9.10 -7.86
C ALA A 398 10.03 -10.52 -7.39
N PHE A 399 8.75 -10.78 -7.14
CA PHE A 399 8.28 -12.08 -6.63
C PHE A 399 7.77 -13.05 -7.68
N GLU A 400 7.69 -12.64 -8.96
CA GLU A 400 7.17 -13.49 -10.04
C GLU A 400 7.87 -14.87 -10.13
N PRO A 401 9.21 -14.99 -9.97
CA PRO A 401 9.87 -16.29 -9.99
C PRO A 401 9.33 -17.28 -8.95
N LEU A 402 8.85 -16.79 -7.81
CA LEU A 402 8.37 -17.61 -6.69
C LEU A 402 6.96 -18.17 -6.89
N ARG A 403 6.22 -17.74 -7.93
CA ARG A 403 4.84 -18.20 -8.22
C ARG A 403 4.72 -19.72 -8.38
N SER A 404 5.81 -20.36 -8.79
CA SER A 404 5.90 -21.81 -8.99
C SER A 404 5.92 -22.59 -7.66
N LEU A 405 6.33 -21.97 -6.56
CA LEU A 405 6.45 -22.64 -5.26
C LEU A 405 5.07 -22.98 -4.67
N PRO A 406 4.86 -24.22 -4.18
CA PRO A 406 3.57 -24.61 -3.59
C PRO A 406 3.26 -23.88 -2.28
N HIS A 407 4.28 -23.35 -1.58
CA HIS A 407 4.13 -22.56 -0.37
C HIS A 407 3.54 -21.16 -0.60
N VAL A 408 3.66 -20.62 -1.82
CA VAL A 408 3.19 -19.27 -2.14
C VAL A 408 1.69 -19.31 -2.36
N ALA A 409 0.96 -18.79 -1.37
CA ALA A 409 -0.49 -18.82 -1.32
C ALA A 409 -1.10 -17.70 -2.18
N ALA A 410 -0.46 -16.53 -2.19
CA ALA A 410 -0.83 -15.40 -3.05
C ALA A 410 0.37 -14.49 -3.37
N ILE A 411 0.34 -13.91 -4.58
CA ILE A 411 1.19 -12.79 -4.98
C ILE A 411 0.28 -11.62 -5.31
N ILE A 412 0.54 -10.49 -4.66
CA ILE A 412 -0.23 -9.26 -4.77
C ILE A 412 0.66 -8.22 -5.44
N THR A 413 0.16 -7.66 -6.53
CA THR A 413 0.83 -6.60 -7.29
C THR A 413 -0.16 -5.48 -7.51
N ASP A 414 0.29 -4.23 -7.37
CA ASP A 414 -0.45 -3.03 -7.81
C ASP A 414 -1.92 -3.03 -7.34
N LEU A 415 -2.13 -2.96 -6.01
CA LEU A 415 -3.47 -2.94 -5.44
C LEU A 415 -4.18 -1.63 -5.81
N ASP A 416 -5.34 -1.74 -6.44
CA ASP A 416 -6.33 -0.66 -6.45
C ASP A 416 -6.99 -0.51 -5.07
N ALA A 417 -7.83 0.52 -4.92
CA ALA A 417 -8.52 0.81 -3.65
C ALA A 417 -9.37 -0.38 -3.18
N ASP A 418 -10.05 -1.08 -4.10
CA ASP A 418 -10.90 -2.23 -3.79
C ASP A 418 -10.06 -3.44 -3.37
N GLY A 419 -8.95 -3.69 -4.04
CA GLY A 419 -7.96 -4.71 -3.71
C GLY A 419 -7.35 -4.49 -2.32
N ALA A 420 -6.98 -3.25 -1.98
CA ALA A 420 -6.46 -2.91 -0.65
C ALA A 420 -7.51 -3.12 0.45
N ALA A 421 -8.75 -2.64 0.24
CA ALA A 421 -9.85 -2.84 1.17
C ALA A 421 -10.18 -4.33 1.39
N ARG A 422 -10.21 -5.11 0.29
CA ARG A 422 -10.34 -6.57 0.33
C ARG A 422 -9.21 -7.21 1.13
N GLY A 423 -8.00 -6.71 0.97
CA GLY A 423 -6.82 -7.17 1.68
C GLY A 423 -6.90 -7.02 3.19
N VAL A 424 -7.26 -5.81 3.62
CA VAL A 424 -7.52 -5.49 5.03
C VAL A 424 -8.55 -6.46 5.61
N ARG A 425 -9.67 -6.70 4.90
CA ARG A 425 -10.71 -7.65 5.35
C ARG A 425 -10.17 -9.07 5.45
N SER A 426 -9.43 -9.53 4.45
CA SER A 426 -8.88 -10.90 4.38
C SER A 426 -7.85 -11.18 5.47
N LEU A 427 -6.94 -10.23 5.73
CA LEU A 427 -5.94 -10.35 6.80
C LEU A 427 -6.58 -10.31 8.20
N ARG A 428 -7.57 -9.43 8.40
CA ARG A 428 -8.35 -9.42 9.65
C ARG A 428 -9.15 -10.71 9.85
N ALA A 429 -9.69 -11.28 8.78
CA ALA A 429 -10.37 -12.57 8.82
C ALA A 429 -9.41 -13.70 9.19
N GLU A 430 -8.18 -13.69 8.65
CA GLU A 430 -7.17 -14.70 8.98
C GLU A 430 -6.73 -14.62 10.45
N LEU A 431 -6.53 -13.41 10.98
CA LEU A 431 -6.26 -13.19 12.41
C LEU A 431 -7.35 -13.84 13.27
N ARG A 432 -8.63 -13.50 13.02
CA ARG A 432 -9.78 -14.05 13.76
C ARG A 432 -9.89 -15.57 13.62
N ARG A 433 -9.65 -16.11 12.41
CA ARG A 433 -9.69 -17.55 12.14
C ARG A 433 -8.64 -18.27 12.98
N ARG A 434 -7.40 -17.76 13.01
CA ARG A 434 -6.31 -18.36 13.78
C ARG A 434 -6.58 -18.28 15.28
N GLU A 435 -7.07 -17.14 15.77
CA GLU A 435 -7.51 -16.98 17.17
C GLU A 435 -8.57 -18.03 17.54
N ALA A 436 -9.59 -18.23 16.70
CA ALA A 436 -10.65 -19.20 16.93
C ALA A 436 -10.13 -20.66 16.91
N LEU A 437 -9.21 -21.00 16.00
CA LEU A 437 -8.62 -22.34 15.92
C LEU A 437 -7.78 -22.69 17.16
N LEU A 438 -6.96 -21.74 17.64
CA LEU A 438 -6.17 -21.95 18.86
C LEU A 438 -7.08 -22.04 20.09
N ALA A 439 -8.09 -21.17 20.18
CA ALA A 439 -9.07 -21.20 21.27
C ALA A 439 -9.86 -22.53 21.29
N ALA A 440 -10.30 -23.03 20.14
CA ALA A 440 -10.98 -24.32 20.02
C ALA A 440 -10.10 -25.50 20.45
N SER A 441 -8.78 -25.37 20.28
CA SER A 441 -7.79 -26.37 20.69
C SER A 441 -7.31 -26.19 22.14
N GLY A 442 -7.81 -25.18 22.86
CA GLY A 442 -7.44 -24.89 24.26
C GLY A 442 -6.01 -24.37 24.47
N VAL A 443 -5.33 -23.93 23.39
CA VAL A 443 -3.93 -23.48 23.43
C VAL A 443 -3.83 -21.97 23.23
N ARG A 444 -2.78 -21.35 23.79
CA ARG A 444 -2.60 -19.88 23.72
C ARG A 444 -1.74 -19.42 22.56
N SER A 445 -0.96 -20.32 21.99
CA SER A 445 -0.02 -20.01 20.92
C SER A 445 0.17 -21.16 19.95
N ILE A 446 0.58 -20.85 18.73
CA ILE A 446 0.92 -21.85 17.71
C ILE A 446 2.08 -22.77 18.13
N ALA A 447 2.93 -22.32 19.06
CA ALA A 447 4.00 -23.15 19.62
C ALA A 447 3.42 -24.34 20.42
N GLU A 448 2.26 -24.17 21.06
CA GLU A 448 1.58 -25.22 21.80
C GLU A 448 0.73 -26.14 20.90
N ALA A 449 0.39 -25.68 19.69
CA ALA A 449 -0.56 -26.34 18.76
C ALA A 449 0.00 -27.57 18.02
N ARG A 450 1.16 -28.11 18.42
CA ARG A 450 1.79 -29.37 17.92
C ARG A 450 1.82 -29.61 16.39
N GLY A 451 1.72 -28.56 15.58
CA GLY A 451 1.77 -28.65 14.11
C GLY A 451 0.40 -28.66 13.40
N ASP A 452 -0.71 -28.51 14.13
CA ASP A 452 -2.07 -28.50 13.57
C ASP A 452 -2.37 -27.23 12.75
N LEU A 453 -1.51 -26.21 12.87
CA LEU A 453 -1.62 -24.95 12.16
C LEU A 453 -0.25 -24.52 11.64
N GLY A 454 -0.13 -24.31 10.33
CA GLY A 454 1.07 -23.77 9.69
C GLY A 454 1.27 -22.27 9.92
N ARG A 455 2.52 -21.82 9.86
CA ARG A 455 2.89 -20.40 9.93
C ARG A 455 2.60 -19.69 8.61
N LEU A 456 2.23 -18.42 8.69
CA LEU A 456 2.00 -17.55 7.53
C LEU A 456 3.02 -16.41 7.57
N VAL A 457 3.85 -16.30 6.54
CA VAL A 457 4.82 -15.23 6.39
C VAL A 457 4.33 -14.26 5.31
N ILE A 458 4.07 -13.03 5.70
CA ILE A 458 3.64 -11.96 4.80
C ILE A 458 4.87 -11.12 4.46
N VAL A 459 5.29 -11.16 3.20
CA VAL A 459 6.47 -10.45 2.70
C VAL A 459 6.00 -9.28 1.85
N VAL A 460 6.41 -8.07 2.21
CA VAL A 460 6.06 -6.85 1.48
C VAL A 460 7.33 -6.22 0.94
N ASP A 461 7.45 -6.09 -0.38
CA ASP A 461 8.43 -5.19 -1.01
C ASP A 461 7.82 -3.80 -1.17
N GLU A 462 8.65 -2.76 -0.99
CA GLU A 462 8.25 -1.35 -1.01
C GLU A 462 7.08 -0.99 -0.06
N PHE A 463 7.18 -1.39 1.20
CA PHE A 463 6.21 -1.10 2.26
C PHE A 463 5.86 0.40 2.38
N ALA A 464 6.83 1.30 2.13
CA ALA A 464 6.59 2.73 2.13
C ALA A 464 5.59 3.16 1.05
N ALA A 465 5.73 2.64 -0.18
CA ALA A 465 4.82 2.95 -1.28
C ALA A 465 3.42 2.42 -0.99
N LEU A 466 3.33 1.19 -0.44
CA LEU A 466 2.06 0.59 -0.02
C LEU A 466 1.29 1.46 0.96
N LEU A 467 1.94 1.99 2.00
CA LEU A 467 1.26 2.84 2.98
C LEU A 467 0.94 4.25 2.47
N GLN A 468 1.70 4.75 1.48
CA GLN A 468 1.40 6.04 0.85
C GLN A 468 0.13 5.96 0.01
N GLU A 469 -0.03 4.89 -0.75
CA GLU A 469 -1.22 4.65 -1.58
C GLU A 469 -2.42 4.20 -0.74
N HIS A 470 -2.20 3.35 0.27
CA HIS A 470 -3.25 2.73 1.08
C HIS A 470 -2.97 2.85 2.60
N PRO A 471 -3.24 4.02 3.20
CA PRO A 471 -2.94 4.27 4.62
C PRO A 471 -3.62 3.32 5.62
N ASP A 472 -4.80 2.79 5.28
CA ASP A 472 -5.60 1.91 6.14
C ASP A 472 -4.89 0.60 6.49
N LEU A 473 -3.94 0.17 5.66
CA LEU A 473 -3.15 -1.04 5.91
C LEU A 473 -2.19 -0.88 7.10
N ALA A 474 -1.79 0.34 7.46
CA ALA A 474 -0.86 0.59 8.57
C ALA A 474 -1.41 0.03 9.90
N ALA A 475 -2.71 0.18 10.15
CA ALA A 475 -3.35 -0.34 11.35
C ALA A 475 -3.34 -1.87 11.39
N VAL A 476 -3.59 -2.53 10.24
CA VAL A 476 -3.60 -4.00 10.14
C VAL A 476 -2.20 -4.57 10.33
N PHE A 477 -1.17 -3.99 9.71
CA PHE A 477 0.21 -4.46 9.89
C PHE A 477 0.71 -4.26 11.33
N THR A 478 0.36 -3.14 11.98
CA THR A 478 0.69 -2.92 13.40
C THR A 478 0.01 -3.96 14.29
N ASP A 479 -1.24 -4.28 13.99
CA ASP A 479 -2.02 -5.29 14.71
C ASP A 479 -1.45 -6.72 14.54
N ILE A 480 -1.07 -7.08 13.31
CA ILE A 480 -0.35 -8.32 13.04
C ILE A 480 1.00 -8.33 13.74
N ALA A 481 1.74 -7.23 13.78
CA ALA A 481 3.02 -7.17 14.48
C ALA A 481 2.87 -7.38 16.00
N ALA A 482 1.78 -6.89 16.59
CA ALA A 482 1.52 -7.02 18.01
C ALA A 482 1.05 -8.44 18.41
N ARG A 483 0.17 -9.06 17.60
CA ARG A 483 -0.47 -10.35 17.95
C ARG A 483 0.06 -11.56 17.17
N GLY A 484 0.73 -11.32 16.06
CA GLY A 484 1.12 -12.34 15.08
C GLY A 484 2.04 -13.42 15.62
N ARG A 485 2.94 -13.08 16.57
CA ARG A 485 3.83 -14.06 17.24
C ARG A 485 3.07 -15.27 17.80
N ALA A 486 1.97 -15.03 18.53
CA ALA A 486 1.18 -16.11 19.13
C ALA A 486 0.37 -16.87 18.07
N LEU A 487 -0.08 -16.18 17.03
CA LEU A 487 -0.92 -16.73 15.95
C LEU A 487 -0.12 -17.42 14.82
N GLY A 488 1.22 -17.32 14.86
CA GLY A 488 2.10 -17.79 13.79
C GLY A 488 2.01 -16.99 12.50
N MET A 489 1.65 -15.71 12.60
CA MET A 489 1.70 -14.75 11.50
C MET A 489 2.95 -13.91 11.63
N HIS A 490 3.79 -13.90 10.61
CA HIS A 490 5.08 -13.23 10.56
C HIS A 490 5.08 -12.17 9.46
N LEU A 491 5.80 -11.06 9.68
CA LEU A 491 5.89 -9.97 8.72
C LEU A 491 7.35 -9.80 8.29
N VAL A 492 7.62 -9.65 7.00
CA VAL A 492 8.92 -9.23 6.47
C VAL A 492 8.69 -8.01 5.61
N LEU A 493 9.07 -6.83 6.11
CA LEU A 493 8.73 -5.55 5.50
C LEU A 493 9.97 -4.89 4.90
N GLY A 494 10.02 -4.85 3.56
CA GLY A 494 11.05 -4.19 2.79
C GLY A 494 10.72 -2.73 2.50
N THR A 495 11.66 -1.81 2.70
CA THR A 495 11.53 -0.38 2.35
C THR A 495 12.84 0.18 1.82
N GLN A 496 12.79 1.26 1.04
CA GLN A 496 14.00 1.99 0.66
C GLN A 496 14.45 2.98 1.74
N ARG A 497 13.49 3.56 2.47
CA ARG A 497 13.73 4.51 3.57
C ARG A 497 13.06 4.00 4.84
N ALA A 498 13.81 3.94 5.92
CA ALA A 498 13.31 3.49 7.21
C ALA A 498 12.68 4.65 8.00
N THR A 499 13.36 5.80 7.97
CA THR A 499 12.97 7.01 8.70
C THR A 499 11.65 7.59 8.16
N GLY A 500 10.69 7.86 9.05
CA GLY A 500 9.40 8.45 8.71
C GLY A 500 8.33 7.47 8.21
N VAL A 501 8.73 6.29 7.72
CA VAL A 501 7.81 5.22 7.29
C VAL A 501 7.51 4.25 8.42
N ILE A 502 8.56 3.82 9.13
CA ILE A 502 8.44 2.84 10.21
C ILE A 502 8.10 3.57 11.51
N ARG A 503 6.89 3.33 12.03
CA ARG A 503 6.43 3.89 13.31
C ARG A 503 6.99 3.10 14.49
N ASP A 504 7.13 3.75 15.65
CA ASP A 504 7.68 3.13 16.87
C ASP A 504 6.96 1.85 17.28
N ALA A 505 5.63 1.82 17.19
CA ALA A 505 4.82 0.65 17.51
C ALA A 505 5.15 -0.57 16.63
N LEU A 506 5.45 -0.35 15.35
CA LEU A 506 5.87 -1.41 14.43
C LEU A 506 7.33 -1.79 14.70
N ALA A 507 8.22 -0.81 14.85
CA ALA A 507 9.65 -1.03 15.13
C ALA A 507 9.91 -1.82 16.41
N ALA A 508 9.08 -1.62 17.44
CA ALA A 508 9.16 -2.32 18.72
C ALA A 508 8.82 -3.81 18.61
N ASN A 509 8.01 -4.19 17.62
CA ASN A 509 7.58 -5.57 17.38
C ASN A 509 8.42 -6.28 16.30
N CYS A 510 9.33 -5.57 15.62
CA CYS A 510 10.23 -6.12 14.61
C CYS A 510 11.71 -6.00 15.05
N PRO A 511 12.18 -6.89 15.94
CA PRO A 511 13.55 -6.83 16.46
C PRO A 511 14.60 -7.38 15.47
N LEU A 512 14.20 -8.18 14.49
CA LEU A 512 15.06 -8.64 13.41
C LEU A 512 15.15 -7.56 12.33
N ARG A 513 16.35 -7.03 12.10
CA ARG A 513 16.57 -5.90 11.20
C ARG A 513 17.74 -6.18 10.27
N ILE A 514 17.51 -6.01 8.97
CA ILE A 514 18.53 -6.19 7.94
C ILE A 514 18.65 -4.90 7.12
N ALA A 515 19.84 -4.36 7.04
CA ALA A 515 20.13 -3.16 6.27
C ALA A 515 21.17 -3.46 5.19
N LEU A 516 20.75 -3.40 3.92
CA LEU A 516 21.66 -3.25 2.79
C LEU A 516 22.12 -1.79 2.72
N ARG A 517 22.88 -1.44 1.67
CA ARG A 517 23.31 -0.06 1.44
C ARG A 517 22.15 0.92 1.56
N VAL A 518 22.29 1.90 2.44
CA VAL A 518 21.39 3.06 2.57
C VAL A 518 22.11 4.36 2.22
N THR A 519 21.36 5.38 1.82
CA THR A 519 21.94 6.70 1.52
C THR A 519 22.32 7.43 2.80
N ASP A 520 21.39 7.49 3.76
CA ASP A 520 21.51 8.34 4.94
C ASP A 520 21.91 7.53 6.18
N ALA A 521 22.83 8.08 6.98
CA ALA A 521 23.23 7.50 8.25
C ALA A 521 22.08 7.39 9.27
N ALA A 522 21.07 8.27 9.16
CA ALA A 522 19.87 8.19 9.99
C ALA A 522 19.08 6.89 9.76
N ASP A 523 18.89 6.47 8.51
CA ASP A 523 18.23 5.20 8.19
C ASP A 523 19.04 4.00 8.72
N SER A 524 20.36 4.07 8.62
CA SER A 524 21.27 3.07 9.19
C SER A 524 21.09 2.97 10.71
N ARG A 525 21.05 4.10 11.44
CA ARG A 525 20.86 4.10 12.89
C ARG A 525 19.49 3.57 13.31
N VAL A 526 18.42 3.97 12.62
CA VAL A 526 17.06 3.46 12.90
C VAL A 526 17.01 1.94 12.73
N MET A 527 17.70 1.40 11.74
CA MET A 527 17.64 -0.03 11.41
C MET A 527 18.63 -0.88 12.21
N ILE A 528 19.89 -0.47 12.37
CA ILE A 528 20.93 -1.31 12.99
C ILE A 528 21.66 -0.63 14.15
N GLY A 529 21.27 0.59 14.53
CA GLY A 529 21.85 1.33 15.66
C GLY A 529 23.22 1.95 15.40
N THR A 530 23.77 1.79 14.19
CA THR A 530 25.09 2.33 13.79
C THR A 530 25.01 2.90 12.37
N ASP A 531 26.08 3.56 11.92
CA ASP A 531 26.17 4.16 10.58
C ASP A 531 26.68 3.16 9.51
N GLN A 532 26.92 1.90 9.88
CA GLN A 532 27.62 0.92 9.04
C GLN A 532 26.92 0.66 7.69
N ALA A 533 25.59 0.62 7.63
CA ALA A 533 24.87 0.38 6.38
C ALA A 533 25.00 1.57 5.41
N ALA A 534 25.14 2.79 5.93
CA ALA A 534 25.46 3.99 5.16
C ALA A 534 26.96 4.08 4.78
N GLY A 535 27.77 3.12 5.22
CA GLY A 535 29.18 2.96 4.85
C GLY A 535 29.45 1.86 3.80
N LEU A 536 28.46 1.02 3.46
CA LEU A 536 28.64 -0.09 2.51
C LEU A 536 29.01 0.39 1.09
N PRO A 537 29.73 -0.37 0.25
CA PRO A 537 30.04 0.10 -1.11
C PRO A 537 28.76 0.32 -1.94
N GLY A 538 28.75 1.33 -2.81
CA GLY A 538 27.64 1.64 -3.72
C GLY A 538 27.80 1.05 -5.13
N ASP A 539 28.89 0.32 -5.37
CA ASP A 539 29.20 -0.33 -6.64
C ASP A 539 28.66 -1.78 -6.70
N LEU A 540 28.99 -2.49 -7.79
CA LEU A 540 28.58 -3.89 -7.95
C LEU A 540 29.14 -4.83 -6.86
N ALA A 541 30.27 -4.48 -6.23
CA ALA A 541 30.85 -5.25 -5.14
C ALA A 541 30.04 -5.11 -3.83
N GLY A 542 29.39 -3.97 -3.64
CA GLY A 542 28.46 -3.73 -2.52
C GLY A 542 27.10 -4.43 -2.65
N ARG A 543 26.69 -4.83 -3.86
CA ARG A 543 25.37 -5.44 -4.11
C ARG A 543 25.20 -6.77 -3.35
N GLY A 544 24.21 -6.82 -2.46
CA GLY A 544 23.94 -7.97 -1.61
C GLY A 544 24.81 -8.06 -0.35
N LEU A 545 25.67 -7.07 -0.08
CA LEU A 545 26.31 -6.92 1.23
C LEU A 545 25.31 -6.27 2.17
N ALA A 546 25.06 -6.89 3.33
CA ALA A 546 24.07 -6.43 4.29
C ALA A 546 24.60 -6.52 5.71
N CYS A 547 24.09 -5.65 6.58
CA CYS A 547 24.25 -5.73 8.02
C CYS A 547 22.96 -6.31 8.63
N ILE A 548 23.09 -7.33 9.48
CA ILE A 548 21.99 -7.89 10.25
C ILE A 548 22.12 -7.51 11.72
N ARG A 549 20.99 -7.21 12.36
CA ARG A 549 20.87 -7.03 13.80
C ARG A 549 19.64 -7.78 14.30
N ARG A 550 19.86 -8.75 15.18
CA ARG A 550 18.83 -9.55 15.87
C ARG A 550 18.54 -8.97 17.25
N ALA A 551 17.49 -9.47 17.91
CA ALA A 551 17.11 -9.02 19.25
C ALA A 551 18.25 -9.15 20.28
N GLN A 552 19.03 -10.23 20.17
CA GLN A 552 20.11 -10.59 21.09
C GLN A 552 21.47 -9.95 20.76
N ASP A 553 21.58 -9.27 19.62
CA ASP A 553 22.86 -8.76 19.12
C ASP A 553 23.22 -7.43 19.79
N THR A 554 24.43 -7.36 20.33
CA THR A 554 24.99 -6.12 20.89
C THR A 554 25.44 -5.15 19.79
N ALA A 555 25.90 -5.69 18.65
CA ALA A 555 26.32 -4.95 17.46
C ALA A 555 25.86 -5.65 16.18
N PRO A 556 25.61 -4.92 15.09
CA PRO A 556 25.29 -5.52 13.79
C PRO A 556 26.46 -6.31 13.20
N ALA A 557 26.14 -7.40 12.51
CA ALA A 557 27.10 -8.25 11.80
C ALA A 557 26.92 -8.11 10.28
N ALA A 558 28.02 -8.07 9.53
CA ALA A 558 28.00 -7.99 8.07
C ALA A 558 28.00 -9.39 7.43
N PHE A 559 27.24 -9.57 6.35
CA PHE A 559 27.21 -10.82 5.59
C PHE A 559 26.85 -10.58 4.12
N ARG A 560 27.17 -11.56 3.27
CA ARG A 560 26.77 -11.59 1.86
C ARG A 560 25.49 -12.38 1.71
N VAL A 561 24.45 -11.73 1.20
CA VAL A 561 23.19 -12.36 0.82
C VAL A 561 23.42 -13.37 -0.30
N ALA A 562 22.89 -14.58 -0.14
CA ALA A 562 22.90 -15.60 -1.16
C ALA A 562 21.97 -15.22 -2.32
N ARG A 563 22.36 -15.55 -3.55
CA ARG A 563 21.58 -15.29 -4.76
C ARG A 563 20.86 -16.56 -5.19
N THR A 564 19.58 -16.42 -5.52
CA THR A 564 18.73 -17.53 -5.96
C THR A 564 18.52 -17.48 -7.47
N GLY A 565 18.77 -18.60 -8.15
CA GLY A 565 18.51 -18.74 -9.59
C GLY A 565 17.14 -19.36 -9.89
N PRO A 566 16.61 -19.19 -11.12
CA PRO A 566 15.32 -19.76 -11.52
C PRO A 566 15.30 -21.30 -11.50
N GLU A 567 16.42 -21.95 -11.87
CA GLU A 567 16.55 -23.42 -11.80
C GLU A 567 16.41 -23.93 -10.36
N GLU A 568 17.02 -23.24 -9.41
CA GLU A 568 16.97 -23.60 -8.00
C GLU A 568 15.54 -23.46 -7.43
N ILE A 569 14.79 -22.43 -7.84
CA ILE A 569 13.38 -22.29 -7.47
C ILE A 569 12.56 -23.45 -8.03
N ALA A 570 12.83 -23.89 -9.26
CA ALA A 570 12.15 -25.04 -9.85
C ALA A 570 12.47 -26.35 -9.10
N GLU A 571 13.71 -26.54 -8.66
CA GLU A 571 14.11 -27.66 -7.81
C GLU A 571 13.38 -27.63 -6.45
N ILE A 572 13.32 -26.46 -5.80
CA ILE A 572 12.60 -26.29 -4.53
C ILE A 572 11.09 -26.55 -4.70
N ALA A 573 10.50 -26.14 -5.83
CA ALA A 573 9.08 -26.34 -6.11
C ALA A 573 8.67 -27.82 -6.14
N VAL A 574 9.57 -28.71 -6.56
CA VAL A 574 9.32 -30.16 -6.63
C VAL A 574 9.88 -30.94 -5.43
N ARG A 575 10.54 -30.27 -4.48
CA ARG A 575 11.19 -30.89 -3.30
C ARG A 575 10.22 -31.61 -2.36
N TRP A 576 8.95 -31.23 -2.36
CA TRP A 576 7.91 -31.78 -1.49
C TRP A 576 6.81 -32.48 -2.32
N PRO A 577 7.04 -33.75 -2.76
CA PRO A 577 6.09 -34.47 -3.60
C PRO A 577 4.76 -34.68 -2.88
N GLY A 578 3.65 -34.40 -3.56
CA GLY A 578 2.30 -34.56 -3.00
C GLY A 578 1.82 -33.42 -2.09
N ALA A 579 2.64 -32.38 -1.89
CA ALA A 579 2.22 -31.19 -1.15
C ALA A 579 1.04 -30.50 -1.86
N LEU A 580 -0.05 -30.28 -1.13
CA LEU A 580 -1.14 -29.43 -1.60
C LEU A 580 -0.65 -27.97 -1.59
N ARG A 581 -1.01 -27.19 -2.61
CA ARG A 581 -0.72 -25.75 -2.62
C ARG A 581 -1.26 -25.10 -1.35
N ALA A 582 -0.47 -24.18 -0.78
CA ALA A 582 -0.86 -23.42 0.39
C ALA A 582 -2.20 -22.74 0.16
N ARG A 583 -3.11 -22.88 1.12
CA ARG A 583 -4.40 -22.18 1.07
C ARG A 583 -4.16 -20.69 1.22
N SER A 584 -4.61 -19.91 0.23
CA SER A 584 -4.58 -18.46 0.35
C SER A 584 -5.57 -17.97 1.41
N PRO A 585 -5.13 -17.15 2.39
CA PRO A 585 -6.05 -16.40 3.26
C PRO A 585 -6.77 -15.28 2.50
N TRP A 586 -6.33 -14.99 1.28
CA TRP A 586 -6.82 -13.93 0.41
C TRP A 586 -7.23 -14.53 -0.93
N LEU A 587 -8.53 -14.78 -1.10
CA LEU A 587 -9.06 -15.24 -2.38
C LEU A 587 -9.04 -14.11 -3.41
N PRO A 588 -8.72 -14.39 -4.69
CA PRO A 588 -8.74 -13.38 -5.74
C PRO A 588 -10.12 -12.71 -5.79
N ALA A 589 -10.18 -11.46 -6.27
CA ALA A 589 -11.48 -10.86 -6.55
C ALA A 589 -12.25 -11.75 -7.55
N LEU A 590 -13.58 -11.71 -7.48
CA LEU A 590 -14.40 -12.43 -8.47
C LEU A 590 -13.96 -12.06 -9.89
N PRO A 591 -13.96 -13.01 -10.84
CA PRO A 591 -13.66 -12.68 -12.23
C PRO A 591 -14.73 -11.75 -12.80
N THR A 592 -14.37 -10.96 -13.82
CA THR A 592 -15.33 -10.07 -14.50
C THR A 592 -16.31 -10.82 -15.40
N ARG A 593 -15.92 -12.00 -15.87
CA ARG A 593 -16.77 -12.96 -16.58
C ARG A 593 -16.53 -14.34 -15.98
N LEU A 594 -17.62 -15.00 -15.63
CA LEU A 594 -17.62 -16.33 -15.03
C LEU A 594 -18.42 -17.25 -15.96
N ARG A 595 -17.82 -18.27 -16.57
CA ARG A 595 -18.60 -19.22 -17.38
C ARG A 595 -19.23 -20.26 -16.47
N ARG A 596 -20.40 -20.78 -16.85
CA ARG A 596 -21.06 -21.84 -16.10
C ARG A 596 -20.23 -23.11 -16.04
N ALA A 597 -19.51 -23.44 -17.11
CA ALA A 597 -18.58 -24.57 -17.17
C ALA A 597 -17.39 -24.46 -16.19
N ASP A 598 -17.01 -23.25 -15.76
CA ASP A 598 -15.90 -23.04 -14.81
C ASP A 598 -16.31 -23.29 -13.35
N LEU A 599 -17.63 -23.44 -13.10
CA LEU A 599 -18.17 -23.70 -11.77
C LEU A 599 -18.37 -25.20 -11.55
N PRO A 600 -18.25 -25.68 -10.30
CA PRO A 600 -18.50 -27.08 -9.99
C PRO A 600 -19.92 -27.51 -10.41
N GLY A 601 -20.07 -28.80 -10.70
CA GLY A 601 -21.36 -29.42 -10.96
C GLY A 601 -22.33 -29.21 -9.78
N CYS A 602 -23.60 -28.99 -10.09
CA CYS A 602 -24.63 -28.78 -9.08
C CYS A 602 -25.38 -30.09 -8.82
N PRO A 603 -25.83 -30.37 -7.58
CA PRO A 603 -26.74 -31.48 -7.31
C PRO A 603 -28.02 -31.40 -8.18
N ALA A 604 -28.65 -32.55 -8.43
CA ALA A 604 -29.91 -32.58 -9.16
C ALA A 604 -30.99 -31.76 -8.42
N GLY A 605 -31.68 -30.88 -9.15
CA GLY A 605 -32.68 -29.98 -8.58
C GLY A 605 -32.14 -28.65 -8.05
N GLU A 606 -30.83 -28.41 -8.12
CA GLU A 606 -30.23 -27.11 -7.82
C GLU A 606 -29.78 -26.36 -9.08
N LEU A 607 -29.97 -25.04 -9.04
CA LEU A 607 -29.62 -24.09 -10.07
C LEU A 607 -28.46 -23.21 -9.56
N VAL A 608 -27.37 -23.09 -10.32
CA VAL A 608 -26.28 -22.17 -9.97
C VAL A 608 -26.55 -20.78 -10.57
N ILE A 609 -26.67 -19.76 -9.71
CA ILE A 609 -26.76 -18.36 -10.13
C ILE A 609 -25.38 -17.85 -10.56
N GLY A 610 -24.36 -18.13 -9.75
CA GLY A 610 -23.03 -17.53 -9.90
C GLY A 610 -22.09 -17.92 -8.76
N LEU A 611 -20.99 -17.18 -8.62
CA LEU A 611 -20.03 -17.35 -7.53
C LEU A 611 -20.19 -16.22 -6.52
N ALA A 612 -20.49 -16.56 -5.27
CA ALA A 612 -20.53 -15.62 -4.16
C ALA A 612 -19.13 -15.40 -3.59
N ASP A 613 -18.91 -14.21 -3.04
CA ASP A 613 -17.63 -13.81 -2.47
C ASP A 613 -17.77 -13.28 -1.06
N GLU A 614 -17.21 -14.00 -0.11
CA GLU A 614 -17.25 -13.70 1.32
C GLU A 614 -15.82 -13.53 1.88
N PRO A 615 -15.17 -12.37 1.65
CA PRO A 615 -13.80 -12.14 2.13
C PRO A 615 -13.65 -12.31 3.65
N ASP A 616 -14.66 -11.92 4.43
CA ASP A 616 -14.63 -12.01 5.90
C ASP A 616 -14.67 -13.47 6.41
N ARG A 617 -15.09 -14.41 5.56
CA ARG A 617 -15.10 -15.86 5.81
C ARG A 617 -14.05 -16.61 4.99
N GLN A 618 -13.28 -15.90 4.16
CA GLN A 618 -12.26 -16.45 3.26
C GLN A 618 -12.79 -17.58 2.37
N ARG A 619 -13.97 -17.35 1.78
CA ARG A 619 -14.69 -18.34 0.96
C ARG A 619 -15.26 -17.70 -0.29
N GLN A 620 -15.22 -18.47 -1.37
CA GLN A 620 -15.96 -18.23 -2.60
C GLN A 620 -16.72 -19.49 -2.92
N GLU A 621 -18.04 -19.45 -2.79
CA GLU A 621 -18.91 -20.61 -2.92
C GLU A 621 -19.97 -20.36 -4.01
N PRO A 622 -20.32 -21.39 -4.81
CA PRO A 622 -21.41 -21.26 -5.77
C PRO A 622 -22.70 -20.85 -5.05
N ARG A 623 -23.35 -19.80 -5.54
CA ARG A 623 -24.66 -19.39 -5.04
C ARG A 623 -25.73 -20.16 -5.81
N THR A 624 -26.49 -21.00 -5.12
CA THR A 624 -27.50 -21.86 -5.72
C THR A 624 -28.93 -21.52 -5.29
N LEU A 625 -29.91 -22.00 -6.08
CA LEU A 625 -31.34 -22.03 -5.76
C LEU A 625 -31.85 -23.46 -5.93
N ARG A 626 -32.62 -23.97 -4.98
CA ARG A 626 -33.29 -25.26 -5.09
C ARG A 626 -34.60 -25.10 -5.84
N ILE A 627 -34.63 -25.62 -7.06
CA ILE A 627 -35.79 -25.55 -7.94
C ILE A 627 -36.95 -26.31 -7.30
N GLY A 628 -38.09 -25.63 -7.24
CA GLY A 628 -39.34 -26.09 -6.65
C GLY A 628 -39.41 -26.10 -5.12
N HIS A 629 -38.33 -25.73 -4.45
CA HIS A 629 -38.32 -25.48 -3.00
C HIS A 629 -38.19 -24.00 -2.69
N ASP A 630 -37.26 -23.31 -3.35
CA ASP A 630 -37.04 -21.88 -3.16
C ASP A 630 -38.01 -21.10 -4.06
N ARG A 631 -38.75 -20.15 -3.47
CA ARG A 631 -39.82 -19.41 -4.17
C ARG A 631 -39.33 -18.58 -5.34
N GLY A 632 -38.10 -18.07 -5.29
CA GLY A 632 -37.55 -17.29 -6.39
C GLY A 632 -36.70 -16.08 -5.99
N LEU A 633 -36.35 -15.29 -7.01
CA LEU A 633 -35.43 -14.16 -6.91
C LEU A 633 -35.86 -13.05 -7.89
N THR A 634 -35.81 -11.81 -7.44
CA THR A 634 -35.92 -10.63 -8.32
C THR A 634 -34.54 -10.04 -8.60
N VAL A 635 -34.20 -9.82 -9.87
CA VAL A 635 -32.93 -9.25 -10.33
C VAL A 635 -33.16 -7.81 -10.81
N PHE A 636 -32.67 -6.85 -10.05
CA PHE A 636 -32.70 -5.43 -10.41
C PHE A 636 -31.38 -4.98 -11.03
N GLY A 637 -31.44 -4.08 -12.01
CA GLY A 637 -30.25 -3.46 -12.58
C GLY A 637 -30.54 -2.57 -13.78
N GLY A 638 -29.67 -1.60 -14.07
CA GLY A 638 -29.79 -0.72 -15.22
C GLY A 638 -29.52 -1.43 -16.57
N PRO A 639 -29.50 -0.68 -17.68
CA PRO A 639 -29.16 -1.21 -19.00
C PRO A 639 -27.76 -1.86 -19.03
N GLY A 640 -27.64 -3.01 -19.70
CA GLY A 640 -26.36 -3.73 -19.85
C GLY A 640 -25.75 -4.28 -18.56
N SER A 641 -26.50 -4.33 -17.45
CA SER A 641 -26.02 -4.81 -16.14
C SER A 641 -25.92 -6.33 -16.03
N GLY A 642 -26.50 -7.10 -16.95
CA GLY A 642 -26.47 -8.57 -16.95
C GLY A 642 -27.78 -9.26 -16.51
N LYS A 643 -28.89 -8.53 -16.35
CA LYS A 643 -30.21 -9.08 -15.96
C LYS A 643 -30.65 -10.26 -16.83
N SER A 644 -30.73 -10.06 -18.14
CA SER A 644 -31.15 -11.09 -19.09
C SER A 644 -30.21 -12.31 -19.07
N THR A 645 -28.91 -12.08 -18.90
CA THR A 645 -27.93 -13.17 -18.76
C THR A 645 -28.18 -14.00 -17.51
N ALA A 646 -28.53 -13.38 -16.38
CA ALA A 646 -28.86 -14.09 -15.15
C ALA A 646 -30.09 -15.01 -15.30
N LEU A 647 -31.14 -14.52 -15.96
CA LEU A 647 -32.34 -15.33 -16.23
C LEU A 647 -32.09 -16.43 -17.27
N ARG A 648 -31.35 -16.12 -18.35
CA ARG A 648 -30.99 -17.13 -19.38
C ARG A 648 -30.13 -18.25 -18.78
N ASN A 649 -29.14 -17.91 -17.94
CA ASN A 649 -28.35 -18.88 -17.19
C ASN A 649 -29.23 -19.83 -16.37
N ALA A 650 -30.34 -19.34 -15.82
CA ALA A 650 -31.28 -20.16 -15.07
C ALA A 650 -32.14 -21.08 -15.94
N VAL A 651 -32.73 -20.52 -16.99
CA VAL A 651 -33.59 -21.25 -17.94
C VAL A 651 -32.83 -22.39 -18.62
N GLU A 652 -31.56 -22.17 -19.00
CA GLU A 652 -30.75 -23.23 -19.64
C GLU A 652 -30.38 -24.40 -18.72
N GLN A 653 -30.36 -24.18 -17.41
CA GLN A 653 -30.05 -25.22 -16.42
C GLN A 653 -31.27 -26.08 -16.05
N VAL A 654 -32.48 -25.62 -16.34
CA VAL A 654 -33.72 -26.29 -15.91
C VAL A 654 -34.54 -26.72 -17.13
N THR A 655 -34.73 -28.03 -17.28
CA THR A 655 -35.46 -28.61 -18.43
C THR A 655 -36.93 -28.19 -18.46
N ASP A 656 -37.62 -28.22 -17.32
CA ASP A 656 -38.99 -27.75 -17.18
C ASP A 656 -39.01 -26.27 -16.79
N SER A 657 -38.61 -25.42 -17.74
CA SER A 657 -38.57 -23.97 -17.56
C SER A 657 -39.38 -23.24 -18.63
N LEU A 658 -39.93 -22.09 -18.27
CA LEU A 658 -40.63 -21.18 -19.17
C LEU A 658 -40.09 -19.78 -19.02
N LEU A 659 -39.50 -19.23 -20.08
CA LEU A 659 -39.25 -17.80 -20.20
C LEU A 659 -40.49 -17.14 -20.84
N LEU A 660 -41.10 -16.19 -20.15
CA LEU A 660 -42.25 -15.47 -20.68
C LEU A 660 -41.83 -14.72 -21.97
N PRO A 661 -42.55 -14.90 -23.10
CA PRO A 661 -42.16 -14.30 -24.36
C PRO A 661 -42.35 -12.79 -24.34
N GLY A 662 -41.44 -12.04 -24.95
CA GLY A 662 -41.53 -10.57 -25.01
C GLY A 662 -42.65 -10.02 -25.91
N ASP A 663 -43.34 -10.88 -26.67
CA ASP A 663 -44.52 -10.50 -27.45
C ASP A 663 -45.74 -10.32 -26.51
N PRO A 664 -46.40 -9.16 -26.47
CA PRO A 664 -47.46 -8.87 -25.50
C PRO A 664 -48.70 -9.75 -25.67
N GLU A 665 -49.01 -10.14 -26.90
CA GLU A 665 -50.14 -11.02 -27.24
C GLU A 665 -49.97 -12.43 -26.68
N ARG A 666 -48.78 -13.01 -26.80
CA ARG A 666 -48.43 -14.32 -26.24
C ARG A 666 -48.16 -14.25 -24.75
N ALA A 667 -47.52 -13.18 -24.26
CA ALA A 667 -47.30 -12.95 -22.83
C ALA A 667 -48.63 -12.90 -22.08
N TRP A 668 -49.62 -12.19 -22.63
CA TRP A 668 -50.97 -12.15 -22.06
C TRP A 668 -51.61 -13.53 -22.03
N ALA A 669 -51.66 -14.23 -23.17
CA ALA A 669 -52.31 -15.54 -23.27
C ALA A 669 -51.70 -16.57 -22.31
N LEU A 670 -50.37 -16.66 -22.26
CA LEU A 670 -49.66 -17.57 -21.37
C LEU A 670 -49.89 -17.23 -19.90
N LEU A 671 -49.80 -15.96 -19.54
CA LEU A 671 -50.02 -15.55 -18.16
C LEU A 671 -51.47 -15.77 -17.72
N ASP A 672 -52.42 -15.56 -18.63
CA ASP A 672 -53.85 -15.85 -18.42
C ASP A 672 -54.08 -17.34 -18.15
N GLU A 673 -53.55 -18.22 -19.01
CA GLU A 673 -53.61 -19.68 -18.84
C GLU A 673 -53.00 -20.17 -17.53
N LEU A 674 -51.85 -19.61 -17.14
CA LEU A 674 -51.19 -19.94 -15.87
C LEU A 674 -51.99 -19.41 -14.67
N SER A 675 -52.54 -18.19 -14.77
CA SER A 675 -53.28 -17.54 -13.68
C SER A 675 -54.64 -18.20 -13.38
N ASP A 676 -55.26 -18.80 -14.40
CA ASP A 676 -56.53 -19.53 -14.30
C ASP A 676 -56.34 -21.05 -14.14
N GLY A 677 -55.09 -21.54 -14.13
CA GLY A 677 -54.77 -22.95 -13.97
C GLY A 677 -55.07 -23.84 -15.18
N ARG A 678 -55.36 -23.25 -16.36
CA ARG A 678 -55.54 -24.01 -17.62
C ARG A 678 -54.25 -24.66 -18.10
N ARG A 679 -53.11 -24.10 -17.70
CA ARG A 679 -51.78 -24.64 -17.92
C ARG A 679 -51.08 -24.87 -16.57
N PRO A 680 -50.47 -26.04 -16.32
CA PRO A 680 -49.68 -26.25 -15.11
C PRO A 680 -48.46 -25.32 -15.07
N LEU A 681 -48.05 -24.91 -13.88
CA LEU A 681 -46.83 -24.12 -13.70
C LEU A 681 -45.59 -24.99 -13.98
N PRO A 682 -44.59 -24.46 -14.71
CA PRO A 682 -43.29 -25.11 -14.84
C PRO A 682 -42.55 -25.07 -13.50
N ALA A 683 -41.56 -25.95 -13.32
CA ALA A 683 -40.65 -25.92 -12.19
C ALA A 683 -39.91 -24.57 -12.05
N LEU A 684 -39.59 -23.93 -13.18
CA LEU A 684 -39.01 -22.58 -13.23
C LEU A 684 -39.77 -21.66 -14.20
N LEU A 685 -40.33 -20.56 -13.69
CA LEU A 685 -40.87 -19.46 -14.50
C LEU A 685 -39.92 -18.28 -14.47
N ALA A 686 -39.50 -17.77 -15.63
CA ALA A 686 -38.68 -16.57 -15.75
C ALA A 686 -39.44 -15.47 -16.51
N VAL A 687 -39.41 -14.25 -16.00
CA VAL A 687 -39.97 -13.06 -16.64
C VAL A 687 -38.87 -12.02 -16.76
N ASP A 688 -38.36 -11.84 -17.98
CA ASP A 688 -37.28 -10.88 -18.25
C ASP A 688 -37.86 -9.50 -18.60
N ASP A 689 -37.36 -8.48 -17.92
CA ASP A 689 -37.73 -7.08 -18.06
C ASP A 689 -39.23 -6.81 -17.82
N LEU A 690 -39.62 -6.89 -16.55
CA LEU A 690 -40.98 -6.62 -16.10
C LEU A 690 -41.46 -5.21 -16.48
N ASP A 691 -40.55 -4.22 -16.50
CA ASP A 691 -40.85 -2.87 -16.97
C ASP A 691 -41.29 -2.87 -18.44
N ARG A 692 -40.59 -3.62 -19.30
CA ARG A 692 -40.92 -3.76 -20.72
C ARG A 692 -42.28 -4.41 -20.92
N HIS A 693 -42.60 -5.45 -20.15
CA HIS A 693 -43.91 -6.10 -20.21
C HIS A 693 -45.04 -5.13 -19.83
N LEU A 694 -44.92 -4.43 -18.72
CA LEU A 694 -45.94 -3.47 -18.28
C LEU A 694 -46.11 -2.31 -19.26
N ALA A 695 -45.00 -1.82 -19.85
CA ALA A 695 -45.02 -0.74 -20.83
C ALA A 695 -45.62 -1.15 -22.20
N ALA A 696 -45.66 -2.45 -22.51
CA ALA A 696 -46.23 -2.94 -23.77
C ALA A 696 -47.77 -2.89 -23.79
N PHE A 697 -48.41 -2.76 -22.63
CA PHE A 697 -49.87 -2.76 -22.50
C PHE A 697 -50.44 -1.35 -22.23
N PRO A 698 -51.64 -1.03 -22.74
CA PRO A 698 -52.42 0.11 -22.26
C PRO A 698 -52.70 0.00 -20.75
N HIS A 699 -52.93 1.12 -20.07
CA HIS A 699 -53.04 1.19 -18.59
C HIS A 699 -53.97 0.12 -17.97
N GLU A 700 -55.17 -0.08 -18.52
CA GLU A 700 -56.11 -1.11 -18.01
C GLU A 700 -55.56 -2.54 -18.14
N TYR A 701 -54.93 -2.85 -19.28
CA TYR A 701 -54.30 -4.16 -19.52
C TYR A 701 -53.02 -4.34 -18.69
N ALA A 702 -52.22 -3.29 -18.51
CA ALA A 702 -51.02 -3.35 -17.67
C ALA A 702 -51.38 -3.67 -16.21
N ALA A 703 -52.44 -3.04 -15.68
CA ALA A 703 -52.95 -3.33 -14.34
C ALA A 703 -53.44 -4.78 -14.20
N ALA A 704 -54.28 -5.23 -15.14
CA ALA A 704 -54.78 -6.60 -15.14
C ALA A 704 -53.66 -7.65 -15.32
N TRP A 705 -52.67 -7.35 -16.16
CA TRP A 705 -51.50 -8.21 -16.35
C TRP A 705 -50.66 -8.31 -15.07
N ALA A 706 -50.44 -7.19 -14.37
CA ALA A 706 -49.75 -7.19 -13.08
C ALA A 706 -50.50 -8.02 -12.02
N GLU A 707 -51.83 -7.92 -11.95
CA GLU A 707 -52.66 -8.74 -11.04
C GLU A 707 -52.57 -10.24 -11.38
N LYS A 708 -52.62 -10.59 -12.67
CA LYS A 708 -52.42 -11.98 -13.13
C LYS A 708 -51.04 -12.50 -12.76
N LEU A 709 -49.99 -11.70 -12.92
CA LEU A 709 -48.64 -12.07 -12.51
C LEU A 709 -48.56 -12.33 -11.00
N GLN A 710 -49.12 -11.43 -10.18
CA GLN A 710 -49.14 -11.63 -8.73
C GLN A 710 -49.91 -12.89 -8.33
N ARG A 711 -51.00 -13.23 -9.04
CA ARG A 711 -51.72 -14.49 -8.83
C ARG A 711 -50.83 -15.68 -9.17
N VAL A 712 -50.15 -15.66 -10.32
CA VAL A 712 -49.19 -16.70 -10.72
C VAL A 712 -48.06 -16.86 -9.69
N LEU A 713 -47.50 -15.77 -9.16
CA LEU A 713 -46.48 -15.81 -8.11
C LEU A 713 -46.99 -16.50 -6.83
N ARG A 714 -48.25 -16.24 -6.44
CA ARG A 714 -48.88 -16.91 -5.29
C ARG A 714 -49.10 -18.40 -5.54
N ILE A 715 -49.62 -18.77 -6.71
CA ILE A 715 -49.82 -20.18 -7.09
C ILE A 715 -48.46 -20.91 -7.12
N ALA A 716 -47.42 -20.29 -7.67
CA ALA A 716 -46.08 -20.87 -7.68
C ALA A 716 -45.56 -21.13 -6.25
N ALA A 717 -45.80 -20.20 -5.32
CA ALA A 717 -45.43 -20.38 -3.91
C ALA A 717 -46.19 -21.53 -3.22
N GLU A 718 -47.41 -21.85 -3.66
CA GLU A 718 -48.24 -22.95 -3.13
C GLU A 718 -47.88 -24.30 -3.75
N CYS A 719 -47.58 -24.34 -5.05
CA CYS A 719 -47.29 -25.57 -5.79
C CYS A 719 -45.81 -25.97 -5.76
N GLY A 720 -44.94 -25.19 -5.10
CA GLY A 720 -43.50 -25.41 -5.13
C GLY A 720 -42.91 -25.15 -6.52
N GLY A 721 -43.24 -24.02 -7.13
CA GLY A 721 -42.58 -23.50 -8.33
C GLY A 721 -41.61 -22.37 -7.97
N THR A 722 -40.52 -22.26 -8.73
CA THR A 722 -39.53 -21.18 -8.56
C THR A 722 -39.74 -20.09 -9.61
N VAL A 723 -39.76 -18.82 -9.21
CA VAL A 723 -39.96 -17.69 -10.15
C VAL A 723 -38.78 -16.72 -10.15
N LEU A 724 -38.30 -16.35 -11.34
CA LEU A 724 -37.26 -15.35 -11.54
C LEU A 724 -37.85 -14.14 -12.26
N LEU A 725 -37.70 -12.97 -11.65
CA LEU A 725 -38.13 -11.70 -12.25
C LEU A 725 -36.90 -10.85 -12.54
N SER A 726 -36.89 -10.11 -13.64
CA SER A 726 -35.91 -9.05 -13.86
C SER A 726 -36.60 -7.71 -14.08
N ALA A 727 -36.05 -6.63 -13.54
CA ALA A 727 -36.59 -5.30 -13.69
C ALA A 727 -35.47 -4.25 -13.69
N SER A 728 -35.67 -3.17 -14.43
CA SER A 728 -34.77 -2.02 -14.42
C SER A 728 -35.14 -1.03 -13.33
N ARG A 729 -36.44 -0.85 -13.04
CA ARG A 729 -36.93 0.09 -12.03
C ARG A 729 -37.88 -0.59 -11.05
N CYS A 730 -37.85 -0.14 -9.80
CA CYS A 730 -38.77 -0.61 -8.76
C CYS A 730 -39.99 0.33 -8.69
N SER A 731 -40.89 0.23 -9.69
CA SER A 731 -42.19 0.92 -9.65
C SER A 731 -43.13 0.25 -8.63
N ALA A 732 -44.27 0.87 -8.30
CA ALA A 732 -45.20 0.29 -7.31
C ALA A 732 -45.69 -1.13 -7.68
N GLN A 733 -45.98 -1.38 -8.97
CA GLN A 733 -46.39 -2.69 -9.46
C GLN A 733 -45.25 -3.72 -9.40
N VAL A 734 -44.04 -3.31 -9.76
CA VAL A 734 -42.84 -4.16 -9.69
C VAL A 734 -42.48 -4.48 -8.23
N SER A 735 -42.54 -3.49 -7.34
CA SER A 735 -42.31 -3.66 -5.91
C SER A 735 -43.28 -4.68 -5.33
N SER A 736 -44.58 -4.56 -5.65
CA SER A 736 -45.61 -5.48 -5.16
C SER A 736 -45.37 -6.93 -5.61
N ALA A 737 -44.86 -7.14 -6.83
CA ALA A 737 -44.48 -8.45 -7.32
C ALA A 737 -43.18 -8.96 -6.65
N ALA A 738 -42.19 -8.09 -6.49
CA ALA A 738 -40.92 -8.42 -5.85
C ALA A 738 -41.05 -8.72 -4.35
N ASP A 739 -42.03 -8.13 -3.66
CA ASP A 739 -42.36 -8.40 -2.26
C ASP A 739 -42.90 -9.83 -2.02
N LEU A 740 -43.39 -10.51 -3.08
CA LEU A 740 -43.82 -11.91 -3.01
C LEU A 740 -42.65 -12.90 -3.10
N LEU A 741 -41.46 -12.43 -3.48
CA LEU A 741 -40.25 -13.25 -3.60
C LEU A 741 -39.28 -12.98 -2.45
N PRO A 742 -38.62 -14.02 -1.92
CA PRO A 742 -37.82 -13.91 -0.70
C PRO A 742 -36.47 -13.22 -0.89
N ALA A 743 -35.93 -13.23 -2.11
CA ALA A 743 -34.58 -12.77 -2.40
C ALA A 743 -34.55 -11.70 -3.48
N ARG A 744 -33.57 -10.79 -3.38
CA ARG A 744 -33.31 -9.72 -4.35
C ARG A 744 -31.82 -9.69 -4.71
N MET A 745 -31.53 -9.63 -5.99
CA MET A 745 -30.19 -9.42 -6.52
C MET A 745 -30.12 -8.03 -7.14
N LEU A 746 -29.15 -7.23 -6.69
CA LEU A 746 -28.93 -5.87 -7.15
C LEU A 746 -27.65 -5.81 -7.98
N LEU A 747 -27.82 -5.82 -9.31
CA LEU A 747 -26.74 -5.56 -10.26
C LEU A 747 -26.44 -4.05 -10.31
N ARG A 748 -25.57 -3.63 -11.24
CA ARG A 748 -25.30 -2.19 -11.47
C ARG A 748 -26.60 -1.43 -11.76
N ALA A 749 -27.01 -0.52 -10.87
CA ALA A 749 -28.15 0.39 -11.05
C ALA A 749 -27.74 1.62 -11.89
N ALA A 750 -28.70 2.30 -12.56
CA ALA A 750 -28.38 3.50 -13.34
C ALA A 750 -28.17 4.75 -12.46
N SER A 751 -28.75 4.75 -11.26
CA SER A 751 -28.54 5.79 -10.25
C SER A 751 -28.57 5.25 -8.83
N ARG A 752 -28.04 6.03 -7.88
CA ARG A 752 -28.12 5.70 -6.45
C ARG A 752 -29.56 5.61 -5.97
N THR A 753 -30.44 6.47 -6.47
CA THR A 753 -31.87 6.46 -6.12
C THR A 753 -32.52 5.14 -6.51
N GLU A 754 -32.26 4.65 -7.73
CA GLU A 754 -32.80 3.36 -8.19
C GLU A 754 -32.29 2.19 -7.34
N HIS A 755 -31.01 2.20 -6.97
CA HIS A 755 -30.43 1.18 -6.07
C HIS A 755 -31.14 1.13 -4.72
N LEU A 756 -31.43 2.29 -4.13
CA LEU A 756 -32.14 2.39 -2.86
C LEU A 756 -33.61 1.94 -2.98
N THR A 757 -34.32 2.35 -4.04
CA THR A 757 -35.72 1.95 -4.25
C THR A 757 -35.86 0.44 -4.52
N ALA A 758 -34.82 -0.20 -5.09
CA ALA A 758 -34.77 -1.65 -5.23
C ALA A 758 -34.48 -2.39 -3.91
N GLY A 759 -34.24 -1.68 -2.81
CA GLY A 759 -33.95 -2.23 -1.48
C GLY A 759 -32.46 -2.39 -1.16
N GLY A 760 -31.57 -1.69 -1.89
CA GLY A 760 -30.14 -1.78 -1.69
C GLY A 760 -29.58 -0.95 -0.53
N ASP A 761 -28.49 -1.41 0.06
CA ASP A 761 -27.72 -0.65 1.06
C ASP A 761 -26.99 0.52 0.36
N PRO A 762 -27.09 1.77 0.86
CA PRO A 762 -26.37 2.92 0.31
C PRO A 762 -24.86 2.75 0.18
N ARG A 763 -24.24 1.86 0.97
CA ARG A 763 -22.80 1.56 0.99
C ARG A 763 -22.38 0.58 -0.10
N THR A 764 -23.32 -0.20 -0.63
CA THR A 764 -23.05 -1.18 -1.69
C THR A 764 -23.41 -0.65 -3.08
N TYR A 765 -23.73 0.64 -3.20
CA TYR A 765 -23.94 1.28 -4.49
C TYR A 765 -22.59 1.53 -5.17
N ASP A 766 -22.42 0.98 -6.36
CA ASP A 766 -21.22 1.15 -7.17
C ASP A 766 -21.62 1.36 -8.65
N PRO A 767 -21.39 2.56 -9.22
CA PRO A 767 -21.67 2.83 -10.64
C PRO A 767 -20.66 2.17 -11.58
N GLY A 768 -19.46 1.81 -11.10
CA GLY A 768 -18.39 1.15 -11.85
C GLY A 768 -18.55 -0.36 -11.96
N ARG A 769 -19.53 -0.94 -11.25
CA ARG A 769 -19.74 -2.39 -11.16
C ARG A 769 -19.82 -3.07 -12.54
N THR A 770 -19.04 -4.13 -12.73
CA THR A 770 -19.00 -4.86 -13.99
C THR A 770 -20.32 -5.60 -14.27
N PRO A 771 -20.70 -5.83 -15.54
CA PRO A 771 -21.88 -6.61 -15.89
C PRO A 771 -21.87 -8.00 -15.22
N GLY A 772 -23.05 -8.43 -14.74
CA GLY A 772 -23.23 -9.68 -14.01
C GLY A 772 -22.76 -9.65 -12.55
N ARG A 773 -22.02 -8.62 -12.12
CA ARG A 773 -21.70 -8.43 -10.71
C ARG A 773 -22.87 -7.76 -10.01
N GLY A 774 -23.21 -8.24 -8.82
CA GLY A 774 -24.25 -7.64 -7.99
C GLY A 774 -24.20 -8.13 -6.55
N VAL A 775 -25.14 -7.64 -5.74
CA VAL A 775 -25.30 -8.06 -4.34
C VAL A 775 -26.57 -8.90 -4.22
N LEU A 776 -26.44 -10.08 -3.64
CA LEU A 776 -27.54 -10.99 -3.31
C LEU A 776 -27.44 -11.35 -1.83
N ASP A 777 -28.48 -11.04 -1.06
CA ASP A 777 -28.53 -11.25 0.40
C ASP A 777 -27.34 -10.62 1.17
N GLY A 778 -26.89 -9.46 0.70
CA GLY A 778 -25.76 -8.73 1.29
C GLY A 778 -24.38 -9.26 0.88
N VAL A 779 -24.31 -10.31 0.06
CA VAL A 779 -23.06 -10.90 -0.44
C VAL A 779 -22.85 -10.53 -1.90
N GLU A 780 -21.62 -10.20 -2.27
CA GLU A 780 -21.28 -9.93 -3.67
C GLU A 780 -21.26 -11.25 -4.47
N VAL A 781 -21.93 -11.25 -5.62
CA VAL A 781 -22.06 -12.41 -6.50
C VAL A 781 -21.75 -12.00 -7.93
N GLN A 782 -20.93 -12.79 -8.61
CA GLN A 782 -20.75 -12.71 -10.06
C GLN A 782 -21.63 -13.77 -10.72
N VAL A 783 -22.62 -13.32 -11.49
CA VAL A 783 -23.52 -14.20 -12.27
C VAL A 783 -22.72 -15.00 -13.29
N ALA A 784 -23.04 -16.30 -13.37
CA ALA A 784 -22.49 -17.19 -14.39
C ALA A 784 -23.13 -16.91 -15.75
N VAL A 785 -22.30 -16.93 -16.80
CA VAL A 785 -22.73 -16.83 -18.19
C VAL A 785 -23.01 -18.23 -18.71
N PRO A 786 -24.16 -18.46 -19.39
CA PRO A 786 -24.47 -19.74 -20.00
C PRO A 786 -23.44 -20.13 -21.07
N ASP A 787 -23.28 -21.43 -21.30
CA ASP A 787 -22.26 -21.96 -22.24
C ASP A 787 -22.65 -21.80 -23.71
N ARG A 788 -23.95 -21.65 -24.03
CA ARG A 788 -24.43 -21.43 -25.40
C ARG A 788 -24.71 -19.95 -25.65
N ALA A 789 -24.01 -19.36 -26.62
CA ALA A 789 -24.21 -17.99 -27.06
C ALA A 789 -25.45 -17.82 -27.96
N ASP A 790 -26.04 -18.90 -28.47
CA ASP A 790 -27.01 -18.83 -29.56
C ASP A 790 -28.40 -19.31 -29.14
N ALA A 791 -29.21 -18.36 -28.71
CA ALA A 791 -30.67 -18.42 -28.86
C ALA A 791 -31.25 -17.00 -28.98
N ASP A 792 -30.56 -16.10 -29.68
CA ASP A 792 -31.21 -14.88 -30.13
C ASP A 792 -32.23 -15.26 -31.21
N GLY A 793 -33.49 -14.98 -30.90
CA GLY A 793 -34.54 -14.83 -31.90
C GLY A 793 -34.86 -16.09 -32.70
N ARG A 794 -35.47 -17.08 -32.05
CA ARG A 794 -36.52 -17.82 -32.79
C ARG A 794 -37.64 -16.80 -33.04
N ALA A 795 -37.67 -16.25 -34.26
CA ALA A 795 -38.88 -15.65 -34.80
C ALA A 795 -39.94 -16.76 -34.81
N HIS A 796 -40.88 -16.69 -33.88
CA HIS A 796 -41.97 -17.66 -33.81
C HIS A 796 -43.16 -17.09 -34.58
N ALA A 797 -43.76 -17.96 -35.40
CA ALA A 797 -44.94 -17.66 -36.20
C ALA A 797 -46.12 -17.22 -35.34
N ASP A 798 -46.99 -16.42 -35.95
CA ASP A 798 -48.21 -15.86 -35.37
C ASP A 798 -49.19 -17.01 -35.01
N ASP A 799 -49.32 -17.33 -33.71
CA ASP A 799 -50.15 -18.46 -33.24
C ASP A 799 -51.66 -18.14 -33.23
N ALA A 800 -52.08 -16.91 -33.50
CA ALA A 800 -53.50 -16.59 -33.53
C ALA A 800 -54.15 -17.15 -34.81
N PRO A 801 -55.29 -17.86 -34.70
CA PRO A 801 -55.93 -18.44 -35.86
C PRO A 801 -56.40 -17.32 -36.79
N VAL A 802 -56.11 -17.50 -38.09
CA VAL A 802 -56.75 -16.68 -39.13
C VAL A 802 -58.25 -16.91 -39.02
N TRP A 803 -58.98 -15.82 -38.87
CA TRP A 803 -60.41 -15.82 -38.70
C TRP A 803 -61.08 -16.45 -39.91
N GLN A 804 -61.97 -17.41 -39.65
CA GLN A 804 -62.89 -17.97 -40.62
C GLN A 804 -64.31 -17.84 -40.06
N PRO A 805 -65.27 -17.35 -40.86
CA PRO A 805 -66.67 -17.25 -40.45
C PRO A 805 -67.23 -18.60 -39.98
N ARG A 806 -67.82 -18.63 -38.78
CA ARG A 806 -68.41 -19.83 -38.18
C ARG A 806 -69.93 -19.84 -38.24
N ALA A 807 -70.54 -18.73 -38.65
CA ALA A 807 -71.98 -18.55 -38.80
C ALA A 807 -72.32 -17.93 -40.16
N PRO A 808 -73.52 -18.21 -40.71
CA PRO A 808 -73.95 -17.64 -42.00
C PRO A 808 -74.21 -16.13 -41.92
N LEU A 809 -74.42 -15.57 -40.73
CA LEU A 809 -74.56 -14.14 -40.49
C LEU A 809 -73.44 -13.68 -39.56
N VAL A 810 -72.59 -12.77 -40.04
CA VAL A 810 -71.50 -12.18 -39.27
C VAL A 810 -71.68 -10.67 -39.20
N GLY A 811 -71.71 -10.12 -37.98
CA GLY A 811 -71.65 -8.68 -37.77
C GLY A 811 -70.25 -8.26 -37.36
N LEU A 812 -69.61 -7.43 -38.17
CA LEU A 812 -68.26 -6.95 -37.95
C LEU A 812 -68.27 -5.46 -37.58
N VAL A 813 -67.65 -5.13 -36.45
CA VAL A 813 -67.51 -3.77 -35.92
C VAL A 813 -66.10 -3.27 -36.20
N SER A 814 -65.99 -2.20 -36.98
CA SER A 814 -64.72 -1.57 -37.35
C SER A 814 -64.81 -0.05 -37.18
N THR A 815 -63.71 0.59 -36.77
CA THR A 815 -63.61 2.05 -36.76
C THR A 815 -63.42 2.62 -38.18
N THR A 816 -63.05 1.78 -39.14
CA THR A 816 -62.89 2.13 -40.56
C THR A 816 -63.68 1.16 -41.45
N PRO A 817 -65.02 1.17 -41.38
CA PRO A 817 -65.85 0.11 -41.96
C PRO A 817 -65.69 0.00 -43.48
N ALA A 818 -65.53 1.10 -44.21
CA ALA A 818 -65.31 1.09 -45.66
C ALA A 818 -64.00 0.38 -46.07
N ARG A 819 -62.89 0.67 -45.37
CA ARG A 819 -61.59 0.02 -45.64
C ARG A 819 -61.63 -1.46 -45.29
N THR A 820 -62.25 -1.79 -44.17
CA THR A 820 -62.37 -3.17 -43.70
C THR A 820 -63.26 -3.99 -44.63
N ALA A 821 -64.37 -3.43 -45.10
CA ALA A 821 -65.25 -4.07 -46.08
C ALA A 821 -64.54 -4.32 -47.41
N ASP A 822 -63.73 -3.37 -47.90
CA ASP A 822 -62.95 -3.56 -49.13
C ASP A 822 -61.91 -4.68 -48.98
N ALA A 823 -61.16 -4.70 -47.88
CA ALA A 823 -60.18 -5.75 -47.60
C ALA A 823 -60.81 -7.15 -47.52
N LEU A 824 -61.94 -7.28 -46.81
CA LEU A 824 -62.67 -8.55 -46.70
C LEU A 824 -63.35 -8.94 -48.02
N SER A 825 -63.81 -7.98 -48.82
CA SER A 825 -64.39 -8.24 -50.14
C SER A 825 -63.38 -8.86 -51.10
N ARG A 826 -62.09 -8.54 -50.97
CA ARG A 826 -61.00 -9.17 -51.74
C ARG A 826 -60.72 -10.62 -51.29
N CYS A 827 -61.07 -10.97 -50.05
CA CYS A 827 -60.86 -12.32 -49.50
C CYS A 827 -62.07 -13.25 -49.68
N PHE A 828 -63.29 -12.73 -49.50
CA PHE A 828 -64.53 -13.52 -49.50
C PHE A 828 -65.45 -13.24 -50.71
N GLY A 829 -65.14 -12.23 -51.53
CA GLY A 829 -65.95 -11.81 -52.68
C GLY A 829 -66.89 -10.64 -52.37
N ARG A 830 -67.05 -9.73 -53.34
CA ARG A 830 -67.86 -8.50 -53.21
C ARG A 830 -69.35 -8.73 -52.94
N GLY A 831 -69.89 -9.90 -53.29
CA GLY A 831 -71.30 -10.24 -53.04
C GLY A 831 -71.60 -10.71 -51.62
N VAL A 832 -70.56 -11.05 -50.84
CA VAL A 832 -70.66 -11.63 -49.49
C VAL A 832 -70.55 -10.53 -48.43
N VAL A 833 -69.79 -9.46 -48.70
CA VAL A 833 -69.51 -8.36 -47.76
C VAL A 833 -70.42 -7.16 -48.04
N GLN A 834 -71.22 -6.76 -47.06
CA GLN A 834 -72.10 -5.60 -47.11
C GLN A 834 -71.63 -4.53 -46.13
N LEU A 835 -71.48 -3.30 -46.61
CA LEU A 835 -71.19 -2.14 -45.76
C LEU A 835 -72.49 -1.62 -45.13
N LEU A 836 -72.52 -1.52 -43.81
CA LEU A 836 -73.65 -0.98 -43.06
C LEU A 836 -73.66 0.55 -43.17
N THR A 837 -74.32 1.08 -44.19
CA THR A 837 -74.48 2.52 -44.43
C THR A 837 -75.88 3.02 -44.09
N GLU A 838 -76.01 4.32 -43.90
CA GLU A 838 -77.26 4.97 -43.56
C GLU A 838 -78.29 4.84 -44.71
N GLY A 839 -79.47 4.26 -44.43
CA GLY A 839 -80.60 4.19 -45.36
C GLY A 839 -80.61 3.04 -46.39
N ALA A 840 -79.59 2.17 -46.42
CA ALA A 840 -79.55 1.03 -47.34
C ALA A 840 -80.26 -0.21 -46.73
N PRO A 841 -81.19 -0.88 -47.45
CA PRO A 841 -81.80 -2.11 -46.97
C PRO A 841 -80.74 -3.23 -46.96
N VAL A 842 -80.41 -3.74 -45.77
CA VAL A 842 -79.57 -4.93 -45.62
C VAL A 842 -80.43 -6.15 -45.94
N ILE A 843 -80.12 -6.84 -47.03
CA ILE A 843 -80.83 -8.07 -47.42
C ILE A 843 -80.20 -9.22 -46.65
N VAL A 844 -80.90 -9.67 -45.59
CA VAL A 844 -80.59 -10.93 -44.90
C VAL A 844 -81.60 -11.97 -45.39
N THR A 845 -81.17 -12.91 -46.22
CA THR A 845 -82.03 -13.98 -46.73
C THR A 845 -82.41 -14.94 -45.59
N ASP A 846 -83.71 -15.17 -45.39
CA ASP A 846 -84.21 -16.17 -44.45
C ASP A 846 -84.05 -17.57 -45.10
N GLY A 847 -83.16 -18.37 -44.51
CA GLY A 847 -82.55 -19.54 -45.14
C GLY A 847 -83.52 -20.61 -45.66
N THR A 848 -83.24 -21.12 -46.86
CA THR A 848 -83.74 -22.41 -47.36
C THR A 848 -82.80 -23.16 -48.33
N ARG A 849 -81.55 -22.74 -48.54
CA ARG A 849 -80.59 -23.55 -49.33
C ARG A 849 -79.21 -23.64 -48.69
N ALA A 850 -78.71 -24.87 -48.61
CA ALA A 850 -77.41 -25.21 -48.11
C ALA A 850 -76.29 -24.73 -49.06
N SER A 851 -75.24 -24.16 -48.48
CA SER A 851 -73.86 -24.00 -49.00
C SER A 851 -73.37 -22.64 -49.54
N ASP A 852 -74.18 -21.60 -49.77
CA ASP A 852 -73.68 -20.32 -50.36
C ASP A 852 -74.15 -18.99 -49.70
N ASP A 853 -74.87 -19.02 -48.57
CA ASP A 853 -75.43 -17.81 -47.92
C ASP A 853 -74.57 -17.29 -46.75
N LEU A 854 -73.31 -16.91 -46.99
CA LEU A 854 -72.52 -16.14 -46.00
C LEU A 854 -72.80 -14.63 -46.19
N ALA A 855 -73.24 -13.96 -45.13
CA ALA A 855 -73.44 -12.51 -45.10
C ALA A 855 -72.52 -11.85 -44.06
N LEU A 856 -71.55 -11.08 -44.54
CA LEU A 856 -70.57 -10.33 -43.75
C LEU A 856 -70.99 -8.85 -43.71
N ILE A 857 -71.57 -8.40 -42.60
CA ILE A 857 -72.03 -7.02 -42.45
C ILE A 857 -70.96 -6.23 -41.71
N VAL A 858 -70.39 -5.20 -42.30
CA VAL A 858 -69.33 -4.38 -41.72
C VAL A 858 -69.85 -2.99 -41.39
N GLY A 859 -69.79 -2.57 -40.13
CA GLY A 859 -70.28 -1.26 -39.68
C GLY A 859 -69.43 -0.66 -38.56
N ASP A 860 -69.57 0.64 -38.34
CA ASP A 860 -69.05 1.30 -37.14
C ASP A 860 -70.05 1.18 -35.98
N ALA A 861 -69.65 1.68 -34.80
CA ALA A 861 -70.45 1.64 -33.60
C ALA A 861 -71.84 2.26 -33.79
N ASP A 862 -71.88 3.44 -34.40
CA ASP A 862 -73.09 4.23 -34.56
C ASP A 862 -74.06 3.57 -35.54
N ALA A 863 -73.54 2.99 -36.63
CA ALA A 863 -74.33 2.22 -37.60
C ALA A 863 -74.98 1.00 -36.95
N TRP A 864 -74.23 0.26 -36.12
CA TRP A 864 -74.75 -0.89 -35.39
C TRP A 864 -75.75 -0.50 -34.29
N GLN A 865 -75.55 0.62 -33.60
CA GLN A 865 -76.51 1.15 -32.62
C GLN A 865 -77.82 1.60 -33.27
N ARG A 866 -77.75 2.25 -34.44
CA ARG A 866 -78.95 2.65 -35.21
C ARG A 866 -79.74 1.43 -35.71
N GLN A 867 -79.06 0.33 -36.05
CA GLN A 867 -79.68 -0.94 -36.46
C GLN A 867 -79.62 -2.00 -35.35
N TYR A 868 -79.95 -1.62 -34.11
CA TYR A 868 -79.81 -2.51 -32.94
C TYR A 868 -80.55 -3.85 -33.06
N ALA A 869 -81.72 -3.89 -33.71
CA ALA A 869 -82.46 -5.15 -33.93
C ALA A 869 -81.67 -6.16 -34.78
N LEU A 870 -80.90 -5.67 -35.77
CA LEU A 870 -80.02 -6.49 -36.60
C LEU A 870 -78.80 -6.95 -35.80
N TRP A 871 -78.21 -6.06 -34.98
CA TRP A 871 -77.13 -6.44 -34.07
C TRP A 871 -77.56 -7.51 -33.06
N GLN A 872 -78.75 -7.41 -32.48
CA GLN A 872 -79.32 -8.44 -31.61
C GLN A 872 -79.53 -9.77 -32.34
N ARG A 873 -79.88 -9.75 -33.64
CA ARG A 873 -79.94 -10.95 -34.47
C ARG A 873 -78.54 -11.57 -34.66
N VAL A 874 -77.51 -10.76 -34.92
CA VAL A 874 -76.11 -11.21 -34.99
C VAL A 874 -75.69 -11.85 -33.67
N MET A 875 -75.90 -11.18 -32.54
CA MET A 875 -75.50 -11.69 -31.23
C MET A 875 -76.24 -12.99 -30.82
N ARG A 876 -77.49 -13.19 -31.27
CA ARG A 876 -78.31 -14.36 -30.92
C ARG A 876 -78.12 -15.56 -31.86
N THR A 877 -77.91 -15.32 -33.15
CA THR A 877 -77.96 -16.36 -34.20
C THR A 877 -76.76 -16.35 -35.15
N GLY A 878 -75.87 -15.37 -35.01
CA GLY A 878 -74.69 -15.16 -35.86
C GLY A 878 -73.39 -15.12 -35.07
N GLU A 879 -72.35 -14.58 -35.69
CA GLU A 879 -71.04 -14.35 -35.09
C GLU A 879 -70.74 -12.85 -35.06
N ALA A 880 -70.32 -12.33 -33.91
CA ALA A 880 -69.91 -10.94 -33.78
C ALA A 880 -68.38 -10.84 -33.81
N VAL A 881 -67.84 -10.00 -34.69
CA VAL A 881 -66.39 -9.77 -34.81
C VAL A 881 -66.11 -8.30 -34.57
N VAL A 882 -65.28 -7.98 -33.59
CA VAL A 882 -64.95 -6.59 -33.23
C VAL A 882 -63.46 -6.39 -33.42
N LEU A 883 -63.05 -5.44 -34.26
CA LEU A 883 -61.62 -5.15 -34.44
C LEU A 883 -60.99 -4.67 -33.13
N ALA A 884 -59.70 -4.94 -32.95
CA ALA A 884 -58.96 -4.60 -31.73
C ALA A 884 -59.02 -3.09 -31.40
N GLU A 885 -59.04 -2.25 -32.43
CA GLU A 885 -59.19 -0.79 -32.33
C GLU A 885 -60.60 -0.32 -31.92
N ALA A 886 -61.62 -1.18 -32.02
CA ALA A 886 -62.99 -0.95 -31.57
C ALA A 886 -63.25 -1.58 -30.17
N GLY A 887 -62.25 -1.58 -29.30
CA GLY A 887 -62.32 -2.24 -27.98
C GLY A 887 -63.35 -1.65 -27.02
N ARG A 888 -63.70 -0.37 -27.17
CA ARG A 888 -64.75 0.27 -26.37
C ARG A 888 -66.14 -0.25 -26.79
N GLU A 889 -66.30 -0.48 -28.08
CA GLU A 889 -67.52 -0.96 -28.72
C GLU A 889 -67.81 -2.41 -28.37
N LEU A 890 -66.79 -3.23 -28.14
CA LEU A 890 -66.97 -4.59 -27.60
C LEU A 890 -67.75 -4.58 -26.28
N ARG A 891 -67.47 -3.62 -25.38
CA ARG A 891 -68.17 -3.51 -24.09
C ARG A 891 -69.60 -3.02 -24.26
N THR A 892 -69.82 -2.02 -25.12
CA THR A 892 -71.14 -1.38 -25.29
C THR A 892 -72.10 -2.18 -26.17
N LEU A 893 -71.59 -2.85 -27.21
CA LEU A 893 -72.39 -3.60 -28.17
C LEU A 893 -72.49 -5.08 -27.83
N ALA A 894 -71.37 -5.73 -27.52
CA ALA A 894 -71.34 -7.18 -27.24
C ALA A 894 -71.55 -7.53 -25.75
N GLY A 895 -71.61 -6.52 -24.87
CA GLY A 895 -71.90 -6.72 -23.44
C GLY A 895 -70.78 -7.38 -22.64
N VAL A 896 -69.57 -7.51 -23.21
CA VAL A 896 -68.40 -8.09 -22.55
C VAL A 896 -67.89 -7.12 -21.48
N ARG A 897 -68.04 -7.47 -20.20
CA ARG A 897 -67.64 -6.62 -19.07
C ARG A 897 -66.17 -6.80 -18.65
N GLU A 898 -65.63 -7.99 -18.85
CA GLU A 898 -64.23 -8.31 -18.56
C GLU A 898 -63.30 -7.85 -19.68
N LEU A 899 -62.01 -7.67 -19.38
CA LEU A 899 -61.02 -7.39 -20.40
C LEU A 899 -60.87 -8.61 -21.34
N PRO A 900 -61.06 -8.46 -22.66
CA PRO A 900 -60.87 -9.56 -23.59
C PRO A 900 -59.37 -9.96 -23.67
N PRO A 901 -59.03 -11.10 -24.28
CA PRO A 901 -57.64 -11.44 -24.57
C PRO A 901 -56.92 -10.29 -25.29
N TYR A 902 -55.71 -9.92 -24.84
CA TYR A 902 -55.01 -8.79 -25.45
C TYR A 902 -54.77 -9.02 -26.95
N ALA A 903 -55.04 -7.98 -27.73
CA ALA A 903 -54.90 -7.92 -29.18
C ALA A 903 -54.29 -6.58 -29.58
N LEU A 904 -53.28 -6.62 -30.45
CA LEU A 904 -52.60 -5.42 -30.96
C LEU A 904 -53.53 -4.63 -31.86
N THR A 905 -53.68 -3.34 -31.57
CA THR A 905 -54.42 -2.42 -32.42
C THR A 905 -53.68 -2.19 -33.74
N HIS A 906 -54.41 -1.97 -34.83
CA HIS A 906 -53.85 -1.71 -36.16
C HIS A 906 -52.98 -2.84 -36.76
N ALA A 907 -53.05 -4.05 -36.22
CA ALA A 907 -52.32 -5.24 -36.71
C ALA A 907 -53.25 -6.31 -37.33
N GLY A 908 -54.43 -5.89 -37.82
CA GLY A 908 -55.44 -6.80 -38.38
C GLY A 908 -56.07 -7.75 -37.35
N ARG A 909 -55.95 -7.44 -36.07
CA ARG A 909 -56.47 -8.26 -34.97
C ARG A 909 -57.93 -7.94 -34.68
N ALA A 910 -58.70 -8.96 -34.34
CA ALA A 910 -60.09 -8.83 -33.91
C ALA A 910 -60.43 -9.81 -32.79
N TRP A 911 -61.53 -9.54 -32.10
CA TRP A 911 -62.17 -10.47 -31.18
C TRP A 911 -63.42 -11.04 -31.82
N THR A 912 -63.51 -12.36 -31.94
CA THR A 912 -64.78 -13.03 -32.26
C THR A 912 -65.51 -13.40 -30.96
N VAL A 913 -66.80 -13.07 -30.90
CA VAL A 913 -67.72 -13.39 -29.81
C VAL A 913 -68.77 -14.33 -30.36
N ASN A 914 -68.74 -15.58 -29.89
CA ASN A 914 -69.72 -16.61 -30.21
C ASN A 914 -70.83 -16.65 -29.15
N ALA A 915 -71.81 -17.55 -29.30
CA ALA A 915 -72.94 -17.72 -28.37
C ALA A 915 -72.54 -17.94 -26.90
N ASP A 916 -71.33 -18.44 -26.64
CA ASP A 916 -70.77 -18.62 -25.29
C ASP A 916 -70.39 -17.30 -24.60
N GLY A 917 -70.47 -16.17 -25.30
CA GLY A 917 -70.25 -14.82 -24.78
C GLY A 917 -68.79 -14.46 -24.46
N ARG A 918 -67.85 -15.39 -24.60
CA ARG A 918 -66.42 -15.15 -24.36
C ARG A 918 -65.70 -14.70 -25.63
N PRO A 919 -65.04 -13.52 -25.64
CA PRO A 919 -64.26 -13.07 -26.78
C PRO A 919 -63.00 -13.92 -26.95
N SER A 920 -62.70 -14.31 -28.18
CA SER A 920 -61.45 -14.99 -28.55
C SER A 920 -60.70 -14.19 -29.61
N ARG A 921 -59.37 -14.11 -29.48
CA ARG A 921 -58.53 -13.36 -30.43
C ARG A 921 -58.39 -14.12 -31.74
N VAL A 922 -58.58 -13.41 -32.85
CA VAL A 922 -58.40 -13.91 -34.22
C VAL A 922 -57.67 -12.87 -35.08
N ILE A 923 -57.08 -13.32 -36.19
CA ILE A 923 -56.46 -12.43 -37.20
C ILE A 923 -57.39 -12.34 -38.40
N LEU A 924 -57.78 -11.13 -38.81
CA LEU A 924 -58.56 -10.96 -40.03
C LEU A 924 -57.72 -11.38 -41.26
N PRO A 925 -58.32 -12.11 -42.23
CA PRO A 925 -57.60 -12.50 -43.43
C PRO A 925 -57.21 -11.27 -44.26
N ALA A 926 -55.99 -11.29 -44.78
CA ALA A 926 -55.47 -10.27 -45.70
C ALA A 926 -55.33 -10.88 -47.12
N PRO A 927 -55.58 -10.10 -48.18
CA PRO A 927 -55.41 -10.57 -49.55
C PRO A 927 -53.94 -10.93 -49.83
N ARG A 928 -53.72 -11.99 -50.61
CA ARG A 928 -52.38 -12.60 -50.85
C ARG A 928 -51.33 -11.64 -51.45
N ASP A 929 -51.75 -10.52 -52.03
CA ASP A 929 -50.86 -9.54 -52.69
C ASP A 929 -50.28 -8.47 -51.74
N ASP A 930 -50.72 -8.39 -50.48
CA ASP A 930 -50.27 -7.40 -49.49
C ASP A 930 -49.30 -7.98 -48.42
N VAL A 931 -48.80 -9.19 -48.62
CA VAL A 931 -47.75 -9.74 -47.73
C VAL A 931 -46.41 -9.08 -48.08
N SER A 932 -46.06 -8.07 -47.29
CA SER A 932 -44.71 -7.50 -47.26
C SER A 932 -43.66 -8.63 -47.11
N PRO A 933 -42.49 -8.59 -47.78
CA PRO A 933 -41.55 -9.73 -47.87
C PRO A 933 -40.93 -10.23 -46.55
N ALA A 934 -41.36 -9.75 -45.39
CA ALA A 934 -40.82 -10.12 -44.08
C ALA A 934 -41.40 -11.42 -43.48
N ALA A 935 -42.39 -12.06 -44.13
CA ALA A 935 -42.99 -13.31 -43.68
C ALA A 935 -42.82 -14.42 -44.73
N ARG A 936 -41.60 -14.90 -44.92
CA ARG A 936 -41.34 -16.25 -45.46
C ARG A 936 -40.65 -17.08 -44.38
N PRO A 937 -41.16 -18.27 -44.00
CA PRO A 937 -40.31 -19.25 -43.34
C PRO A 937 -39.28 -19.73 -44.38
N ALA A 938 -37.99 -19.63 -44.04
CA ALA A 938 -36.96 -20.31 -44.80
C ALA A 938 -37.19 -21.82 -44.64
N VAL A 939 -37.29 -22.53 -45.77
CA VAL A 939 -37.15 -24.00 -45.85
C VAL A 939 -35.71 -24.37 -45.55
#